data_AF-A0A1H1VIA0-F1
#
_entry.id   AF-A0A1H1VIA0-F1
#
_cell.length_a   1.000
_cell.length_b   1.000
_cell.length_c   1.000
_cell.angle_alpha   90.00
_cell.angle_beta   90.00
_cell.angle_gamma   90.00
#
_symmetry.space_group_name_H-M   'P 1'
#
loop_
_entity.id
_entity.type
_entity.pdbx_description
1 polymer ?
#
loop_
_entity_poly.entity_id
_entity_poly.type
_entity_poly.pdbx_seq_one_letter_code
_entity_poly.pdbx_strand_id
1 'polypeptide(L)'
;MIWKLRILFVLLFISNLSFSQVSGTVTDKNGETLPYVNIYTEDGLFGTTTNEDGKFQINIDKTGTYNIVFQFLGYETLRKTVSIKELPLILDATLQETTTNLEEVTINSKENPANKIIKQAIENRNKNLARLEQYTANYYSRGLWRIKNAPEKILGQEVGDLGGGLDSTRSGIVYLSETISNIAFKAPDDFKETILASKVSGDDNGFSLNSARESEFSFYKNTIDLNAKIVSPIADYAFNYYTYKLEGIFYADTGQLINKIMVQPKRPNDRVFSGYIYIVDNSWQIFGVELDTTGEAIQFSPIERLTFTQNFKYSEENKFWIKISQTVDFSFAMFGISGDGRFTAVYSNYNFTPQFEKSSFSREVMSFAEKANKKDSLFWKSLRPVPLTDEELTDYVRKDSIQILKTSKKYLDSVDTAQNSFNISNLAFGYSYANSYKKQRFSISSPLFGTHFNTVQGWNTNVTISYRKEQQENSGKYWRLKTQLNYGFSEDKLRYTAEFQQKFNNFSKPVLSISGGIETAETNDTNPISTRMNDITSLFFERNYLKLYQRKFGKIAWQQEVFNGLEIQTDLSFQDRSALLNTTDQYWVTNDDVQYTSNNPLQPDNFDSKPFLDHHIFKFNLAGKINFDQNYMSYPDGKYNISSNKYPTLYLGYEKGFAADISNYNYDQFKFWILQDLELGNKGSFGYSIKGGTFINAEAIAFVDYRHFDGNQTRIGNGSYLNKYNLLPYYQLSTNNNYLEAHAEHNFKGFILGKLPLLNKLNYNLVIGAHLLATKDNNPYTEYSAGLNNLGFGKYRFLRLDYVVSNFNGQQEGAFIFGLKFLGIFE
;
A
#
# COMPACT_ATOMS: atom_id res chain seq x y z
N MET A 1 -33.99 -15.72 -50.61
CA MET A 1 -34.39 -16.86 -49.76
C MET A 1 -33.23 -17.83 -49.52
N ILE A 2 -32.49 -18.26 -50.56
CA ILE A 2 -31.34 -19.19 -50.47
C ILE A 2 -30.20 -18.69 -49.57
N TRP A 3 -29.94 -17.37 -49.51
CA TRP A 3 -28.89 -16.80 -48.65
C TRP A 3 -29.26 -16.83 -47.15
N LYS A 4 -30.54 -16.62 -46.81
CA LYS A 4 -31.06 -16.76 -45.44
C LYS A 4 -31.03 -18.23 -44.97
N LEU A 5 -31.26 -19.17 -45.89
CA LEU A 5 -31.18 -20.61 -45.60
C LEU A 5 -29.73 -21.06 -45.35
N ARG A 6 -28.75 -20.51 -46.09
CA ARG A 6 -27.32 -20.76 -45.87
C ARG A 6 -26.81 -20.17 -44.55
N ILE A 7 -27.28 -18.98 -44.16
CA ILE A 7 -26.97 -18.40 -42.84
C ILE A 7 -27.58 -19.24 -41.71
N LEU A 8 -28.80 -19.74 -41.88
CA LEU A 8 -29.44 -20.65 -40.91
C LEU A 8 -28.69 -21.98 -40.79
N PHE A 9 -28.20 -22.54 -41.90
CA PHE A 9 -27.40 -23.77 -41.91
C PHE A 9 -26.01 -23.58 -41.29
N VAL A 10 -25.37 -22.41 -41.48
CA VAL A 10 -24.12 -22.06 -40.81
C VAL A 10 -24.33 -21.82 -39.31
N LEU A 11 -25.46 -21.19 -38.91
CA LEU A 11 -25.84 -21.03 -37.50
C LEU A 11 -26.15 -22.37 -36.80
N LEU A 12 -26.71 -23.36 -37.51
CA LEU A 12 -26.96 -24.71 -37.00
C LEU A 12 -25.70 -25.60 -36.95
N PHE A 13 -24.65 -25.29 -37.73
CA PHE A 13 -23.35 -25.96 -37.60
C PHE A 13 -22.46 -25.36 -36.50
N ILE A 14 -22.69 -24.12 -36.10
CA ILE A 14 -21.96 -23.46 -34.98
C ILE A 14 -22.52 -23.89 -33.61
N SER A 15 -23.74 -24.43 -33.52
CA SER A 15 -24.37 -24.84 -32.26
C SER A 15 -23.87 -26.17 -31.66
N ASN A 16 -22.87 -26.82 -32.26
CA ASN A 16 -22.29 -28.08 -31.76
C ASN A 16 -20.93 -27.92 -31.05
N LEU A 17 -20.56 -26.70 -30.65
CA LEU A 17 -19.51 -26.51 -29.65
C LEU A 17 -20.12 -26.78 -28.25
N SER A 18 -20.56 -28.01 -28.01
CA SER A 18 -20.85 -28.50 -26.67
C SER A 18 -19.50 -28.66 -25.97
N PHE A 19 -19.23 -27.76 -25.03
CA PHE A 19 -18.03 -27.82 -24.20
C PHE A 19 -18.08 -29.08 -23.34
N SER A 20 -17.03 -29.87 -23.47
CA SER A 20 -16.83 -31.16 -22.85
C SER A 20 -16.38 -30.94 -21.40
N GLN A 21 -17.23 -31.24 -20.40
CA GLN A 21 -16.95 -30.97 -18.98
C GLN A 21 -17.63 -31.97 -18.04
N VAL A 22 -17.02 -32.20 -16.88
CA VAL A 22 -17.64 -32.94 -15.76
C VAL A 22 -18.01 -31.93 -14.67
N SER A 23 -19.26 -31.95 -14.22
CA SER A 23 -19.77 -31.01 -13.22
C SER A 23 -20.60 -31.74 -12.17
N GLY A 24 -20.80 -31.15 -11.00
CA GLY A 24 -21.67 -31.73 -9.98
C GLY A 24 -21.72 -30.88 -8.72
N THR A 25 -22.36 -31.43 -7.69
CA THR A 25 -22.44 -30.84 -6.36
C THR A 25 -21.79 -31.79 -5.36
N VAL A 26 -21.05 -31.22 -4.40
CA VAL A 26 -20.50 -31.97 -3.26
C VAL A 26 -21.31 -31.63 -2.01
N THR A 27 -21.78 -32.65 -1.30
CA THR A 27 -22.50 -32.50 -0.04
C THR A 27 -21.86 -33.32 1.08
N ASP A 28 -22.23 -33.03 2.31
CA ASP A 28 -22.01 -33.94 3.44
C ASP A 28 -23.10 -35.02 3.50
N LYS A 29 -23.01 -35.89 4.52
CA LYS A 29 -24.01 -36.95 4.77
C LYS A 29 -25.39 -36.40 5.17
N ASN A 30 -25.45 -35.19 5.70
CA ASN A 30 -26.70 -34.51 6.10
C ASN A 30 -27.39 -33.82 4.91
N GLY A 31 -26.72 -33.76 3.75
CA GLY A 31 -27.20 -33.07 2.55
C GLY A 31 -26.84 -31.59 2.50
N GLU A 32 -26.01 -31.10 3.42
CA GLU A 32 -25.46 -29.74 3.38
C GLU A 32 -24.39 -29.65 2.30
N THR A 33 -24.42 -28.58 1.51
CA THR A 33 -23.44 -28.36 0.44
C THR A 33 -22.07 -28.05 1.03
N LEU A 34 -21.02 -28.66 0.47
CA LEU A 34 -19.65 -28.48 0.93
C LEU A 34 -18.92 -27.53 -0.02
N PRO A 35 -18.72 -26.27 0.39
CA PRO A 35 -17.99 -25.33 -0.43
C PRO A 35 -16.47 -25.55 -0.32
N TYR A 36 -15.74 -25.19 -1.36
CA TYR A 36 -14.27 -25.23 -1.43
C TYR A 36 -13.61 -26.61 -1.29
N VAL A 37 -14.35 -27.68 -1.58
CA VAL A 37 -13.82 -29.03 -1.74
C VAL A 37 -12.85 -29.03 -2.92
N ASN A 38 -11.62 -29.49 -2.72
CA ASN A 38 -10.65 -29.65 -3.80
C ASN A 38 -10.98 -30.90 -4.60
N ILE A 39 -11.01 -30.77 -5.92
CA ILE A 39 -11.36 -31.86 -6.82
C ILE A 39 -10.31 -31.92 -7.91
N TYR A 40 -9.66 -33.06 -8.08
CA TYR A 40 -8.60 -33.20 -9.08
C TYR A 40 -8.52 -34.61 -9.64
N THR A 41 -7.96 -34.74 -10.83
CA THR A 41 -7.55 -36.03 -11.38
C THR A 41 -6.30 -36.53 -10.66
N GLU A 42 -6.18 -37.85 -10.52
CA GLU A 42 -5.06 -38.47 -9.80
C GLU A 42 -3.69 -38.03 -10.34
N ASP A 43 -3.55 -37.96 -11.67
CA ASP A 43 -2.38 -37.43 -12.38
C ASP A 43 -2.11 -35.92 -12.15
N GLY A 44 -3.06 -35.18 -11.58
CA GLY A 44 -2.96 -33.75 -11.30
C GLY A 44 -3.06 -32.85 -12.53
N LEU A 45 -3.39 -33.39 -13.71
CA LEU A 45 -3.53 -32.60 -14.94
C LEU A 45 -4.75 -31.67 -14.89
N PHE A 46 -5.84 -32.11 -14.27
CA PHE A 46 -7.08 -31.35 -14.14
C PHE A 46 -7.42 -31.17 -12.66
N GLY A 47 -7.85 -29.96 -12.30
CA GLY A 47 -8.22 -29.61 -10.93
C GLY A 47 -9.21 -28.45 -10.87
N THR A 48 -10.08 -28.48 -9.88
CA THR A 48 -11.11 -27.48 -9.57
C THR A 48 -11.34 -27.44 -8.06
N THR A 49 -12.12 -26.46 -7.59
CA THR A 49 -12.69 -26.48 -6.25
C THR A 49 -14.19 -26.19 -6.34
N THR A 50 -14.98 -26.66 -5.38
CA THR A 50 -16.38 -26.23 -5.29
C THR A 50 -16.49 -24.75 -4.93
N ASN A 51 -17.55 -24.09 -5.40
CA ASN A 51 -17.88 -22.71 -5.06
C ASN A 51 -18.66 -22.62 -3.73
N GLU A 52 -19.20 -21.44 -3.37
CA GLU A 52 -19.94 -21.24 -2.11
C GLU A 52 -21.19 -22.15 -2.00
N ASP A 53 -21.75 -22.58 -3.13
CA ASP A 53 -22.93 -23.45 -3.21
C ASP A 53 -22.57 -24.95 -3.26
N GLY A 54 -21.30 -25.31 -3.11
CA GLY A 54 -20.82 -26.69 -3.23
C GLY A 54 -20.80 -27.24 -4.67
N LYS A 55 -20.99 -26.40 -5.68
CA LYS A 55 -20.97 -26.79 -7.10
C LYS A 55 -19.55 -26.75 -7.65
N PHE A 56 -19.18 -27.69 -8.52
CA PHE A 56 -17.89 -27.71 -9.20
C PHE A 56 -18.01 -27.98 -10.69
N GLN A 57 -16.93 -27.67 -11.41
CA GLN A 57 -16.75 -28.03 -12.81
C GLN A 57 -15.27 -28.33 -13.06
N ILE A 58 -14.96 -29.56 -13.49
CA ILE A 58 -13.61 -29.96 -13.88
C ILE A 58 -13.55 -30.10 -15.41
N ASN A 59 -12.55 -29.46 -16.01
CA ASN A 59 -12.41 -29.37 -17.46
C ASN A 59 -11.73 -30.63 -18.04
N ILE A 60 -12.49 -31.72 -18.12
CA ILE A 60 -12.06 -32.96 -18.78
C ILE A 60 -12.65 -32.96 -20.18
N ASP A 61 -11.78 -32.84 -21.19
CA ASP A 61 -12.17 -32.61 -22.59
C ASP A 61 -12.31 -33.90 -23.42
N LYS A 62 -11.81 -35.02 -22.92
CA LYS A 62 -11.76 -36.32 -23.61
C LYS A 62 -12.59 -37.38 -22.89
N THR A 63 -13.17 -38.29 -23.67
CA THR A 63 -13.76 -39.53 -23.14
C THR A 63 -12.65 -40.46 -22.69
N GLY A 64 -12.91 -41.25 -21.65
CA GLY A 64 -11.89 -42.06 -21.01
C GLY A 64 -12.25 -42.46 -19.58
N THR A 65 -11.35 -43.18 -18.91
CA THR A 65 -11.51 -43.53 -17.50
C THR A 65 -10.60 -42.64 -16.67
N TYR A 66 -11.19 -41.93 -15.71
CA TYR A 66 -10.50 -40.96 -14.85
C TYR A 66 -10.71 -41.32 -13.38
N ASN A 67 -9.65 -41.23 -12.58
CA ASN A 67 -9.75 -41.29 -11.13
C ASN A 67 -9.85 -39.87 -10.58
N ILE A 68 -11.06 -39.49 -10.16
CA ILE A 68 -11.37 -38.17 -9.61
C ILE A 68 -11.36 -38.25 -8.09
N VAL A 69 -10.58 -37.38 -7.47
CA VAL A 69 -10.38 -37.30 -6.03
C VAL A 69 -11.07 -36.06 -5.48
N PHE A 70 -11.88 -36.22 -4.44
CA PHE A 70 -12.54 -35.14 -3.70
C PHE A 70 -11.92 -35.06 -2.31
N GLN A 71 -11.30 -33.92 -1.99
CA GLN A 71 -10.55 -33.70 -0.76
C GLN A 71 -11.01 -32.41 -0.07
N PHE A 72 -11.37 -32.53 1.21
CA PHE A 72 -11.80 -31.39 2.02
C PHE A 72 -11.31 -31.57 3.47
N LEU A 73 -10.78 -30.51 4.08
CA LEU A 73 -10.25 -30.58 5.44
C LEU A 73 -11.36 -30.96 6.43
N GLY A 74 -11.10 -31.97 7.26
CA GLY A 74 -12.10 -32.52 8.18
C GLY A 74 -12.99 -33.61 7.58
N TYR A 75 -12.82 -33.98 6.31
CA TYR A 75 -13.60 -35.02 5.63
C TYR A 75 -12.68 -36.09 5.03
N GLU A 76 -13.19 -37.32 4.96
CA GLU A 76 -12.50 -38.44 4.32
C GLU A 76 -12.35 -38.17 2.82
N THR A 77 -11.17 -38.45 2.29
CA THR A 77 -10.89 -38.27 0.86
C THR A 77 -11.64 -39.32 0.06
N LEU A 78 -12.51 -38.87 -0.85
CA LEU A 78 -13.31 -39.75 -1.70
C LEU A 78 -12.64 -39.91 -3.07
N ARG A 79 -12.36 -41.14 -3.47
CA ARG A 79 -11.83 -41.49 -4.80
C ARG A 79 -12.92 -42.16 -5.62
N LYS A 80 -13.27 -41.57 -6.77
CA LYS A 80 -14.22 -42.15 -7.73
C LYS A 80 -13.53 -42.42 -9.06
N THR A 81 -13.50 -43.68 -9.48
CA THR A 81 -13.16 -44.05 -10.86
C THR A 81 -14.39 -43.83 -11.74
N VAL A 82 -14.29 -42.91 -12.69
CA VAL A 82 -15.40 -42.48 -13.56
C VAL A 82 -15.04 -42.80 -15.01
N SER A 83 -15.87 -43.63 -15.65
CA SER A 83 -15.74 -43.94 -17.08
C SER A 83 -16.64 -43.00 -17.88
N ILE A 84 -16.03 -41.99 -18.48
CA ILE A 84 -16.70 -40.93 -19.24
C ILE A 84 -16.91 -41.41 -20.67
N LYS A 85 -18.16 -41.75 -21.02
CA LYS A 85 -18.55 -42.19 -22.37
C LYS A 85 -19.06 -41.05 -23.25
N GLU A 86 -19.74 -40.09 -22.62
CA GLU A 86 -20.31 -38.91 -23.27
C GLU A 86 -20.13 -37.70 -22.33
N LEU A 87 -20.01 -36.51 -22.92
CA LEU A 87 -19.83 -35.24 -22.23
C LEU A 87 -20.91 -34.24 -22.71
N PRO A 88 -21.47 -33.40 -21.83
CA PRO A 88 -21.13 -33.21 -20.42
C PRO A 88 -21.64 -34.33 -19.48
N LEU A 89 -20.94 -34.55 -18.37
CA LEU A 89 -21.29 -35.56 -17.34
C LEU A 89 -21.60 -34.89 -16.01
N ILE A 90 -22.70 -35.29 -15.36
CA ILE A 90 -23.02 -34.89 -13.98
C ILE A 90 -22.47 -35.94 -13.00
N LEU A 91 -21.65 -35.50 -12.05
CA LEU A 91 -20.98 -36.32 -11.04
C LEU A 91 -21.15 -35.70 -9.66
N ASP A 92 -22.22 -36.06 -8.95
CA ASP A 92 -22.38 -35.64 -7.56
C ASP A 92 -21.52 -36.51 -6.62
N ALA A 93 -21.10 -35.92 -5.50
CA ALA A 93 -20.29 -36.58 -4.49
C ALA A 93 -20.79 -36.25 -3.08
N THR A 94 -20.68 -37.22 -2.19
CA THR A 94 -21.03 -37.06 -0.78
C THR A 94 -19.81 -37.42 0.05
N LEU A 95 -19.29 -36.47 0.82
CA LEU A 95 -18.15 -36.68 1.70
C LEU A 95 -18.60 -37.07 3.11
N GLN A 96 -17.82 -37.92 3.75
CA GLN A 96 -18.02 -38.31 5.14
C GLN A 96 -17.07 -37.52 6.03
N GLU A 97 -17.57 -36.99 7.14
CA GLU A 97 -16.71 -36.34 8.13
C GLU A 97 -15.68 -37.33 8.67
N THR A 98 -14.44 -36.88 8.78
CA THR A 98 -13.37 -37.70 9.34
C THR A 98 -13.63 -37.93 10.82
N THR A 99 -13.80 -39.17 11.23
CA THR A 99 -13.84 -39.53 12.65
C THR A 99 -12.42 -39.51 13.20
N THR A 100 -12.10 -38.49 14.00
CA THR A 100 -10.82 -38.42 14.70
C THR A 100 -10.83 -39.33 15.91
N ASN A 101 -9.95 -40.33 15.95
CA ASN A 101 -9.74 -41.16 17.14
C ASN A 101 -8.55 -40.61 17.94
N LEU A 102 -8.69 -40.54 19.27
CA LEU A 102 -7.60 -40.20 20.20
C LEU A 102 -6.98 -41.43 20.87
N GLU A 103 -7.56 -42.62 20.66
CA GLU A 103 -7.26 -43.82 21.43
C GLU A 103 -5.84 -44.40 21.19
N GLU A 104 -5.16 -44.00 20.12
CA GLU A 104 -3.81 -44.49 19.81
C GLU A 104 -2.69 -43.75 20.58
N VAL A 105 -3.02 -42.65 21.29
CA VAL A 105 -2.06 -41.97 22.18
C VAL A 105 -2.04 -42.69 23.52
N THR A 106 -1.18 -43.71 23.62
CA THR A 106 -0.86 -44.38 24.89
C THR A 106 -0.52 -43.33 25.96
N ILE A 107 -1.33 -43.26 27.01
CA ILE A 107 -1.38 -42.26 28.09
C ILE A 107 -0.17 -42.40 29.04
N ASN A 108 1.06 -42.48 28.52
CA ASN A 108 2.25 -42.71 29.33
C ASN A 108 3.45 -41.80 29.00
N SER A 109 3.24 -40.72 28.25
CA SER A 109 4.27 -39.68 28.09
C SER A 109 4.04 -38.53 29.08
N LYS A 110 5.05 -38.23 29.91
CA LYS A 110 5.10 -37.00 30.74
C LYS A 110 5.07 -35.69 29.91
N GLU A 111 5.16 -35.80 28.59
CA GLU A 111 5.24 -34.70 27.62
C GLU A 111 3.98 -34.66 26.72
N ASN A 112 3.51 -33.45 26.40
CA ASN A 112 2.36 -33.21 25.52
C ASN A 112 2.69 -33.69 24.08
N PRO A 113 1.88 -34.62 23.50
CA PRO A 113 2.17 -35.20 22.18
C PRO A 113 2.20 -34.15 21.05
N ALA A 114 1.35 -33.11 21.12
CA ALA A 114 1.37 -32.02 20.15
C ALA A 114 2.71 -31.28 20.16
N ASN A 115 3.30 -31.07 21.34
CA ASN A 115 4.61 -30.42 21.45
C ASN A 115 5.70 -31.25 20.77
N LYS A 116 5.65 -32.58 20.88
CA LYS A 116 6.60 -33.47 20.20
C LYS A 116 6.49 -33.33 18.68
N ILE A 117 5.27 -33.36 18.14
CA ILE A 117 5.02 -33.23 16.70
C ILE A 117 5.47 -31.87 16.18
N ILE A 118 5.12 -30.78 16.88
CA ILE A 118 5.52 -29.43 16.48
C ILE A 118 7.05 -29.24 16.56
N LYS A 119 7.73 -29.79 17.57
CA LYS A 119 9.21 -29.78 17.61
C LYS A 119 9.80 -30.45 16.36
N GLN A 120 9.28 -31.62 15.97
CA GLN A 120 9.72 -32.31 14.76
C GLN A 120 9.40 -31.52 13.48
N ALA A 121 8.24 -30.86 13.40
CA ALA A 121 7.89 -29.98 12.31
C ALA A 121 8.85 -28.77 12.20
N ILE A 122 9.23 -28.16 13.33
CA ILE A 122 10.22 -27.07 13.38
C ILE A 122 11.60 -27.58 12.92
N GLU A 123 12.07 -28.71 13.45
CA GLU A 123 13.36 -29.32 13.10
C GLU A 123 13.46 -29.65 11.59
N ASN A 124 12.36 -30.12 10.99
CA ASN A 124 12.32 -30.49 9.56
C ASN A 124 11.85 -29.37 8.64
N ARG A 125 11.49 -28.20 9.18
CA ARG A 125 10.89 -27.10 8.42
C ARG A 125 11.74 -26.62 7.26
N ASN A 126 13.03 -26.36 7.50
CA ASN A 126 13.94 -25.87 6.48
C ASN A 126 14.15 -26.91 5.37
N LYS A 127 14.19 -28.21 5.73
CA LYS A 127 14.25 -29.33 4.78
C LYS A 127 12.98 -29.42 3.92
N ASN A 128 11.81 -29.22 4.52
CA ASN A 128 10.54 -29.23 3.80
C ASN A 128 10.37 -27.99 2.90
N LEU A 129 10.83 -26.82 3.37
CA LEU A 129 10.89 -25.60 2.56
C LEU A 129 11.84 -25.74 1.36
N ALA A 130 12.98 -26.42 1.54
CA ALA A 130 13.97 -26.64 0.50
C ALA A 130 13.41 -27.40 -0.73
N ARG A 131 12.37 -28.24 -0.54
CA ARG A 131 11.70 -28.95 -1.64
C ARG A 131 10.94 -28.02 -2.58
N LEU A 132 10.65 -26.80 -2.13
CA LEU A 132 9.94 -25.76 -2.88
C LEU A 132 10.91 -24.67 -3.37
N GLU A 133 12.23 -24.94 -3.40
CA GLU A 133 13.25 -23.96 -3.76
C GLU A 133 13.13 -23.45 -5.19
N GLN A 134 12.56 -24.21 -6.11
CA GLN A 134 12.33 -23.74 -7.46
C GLN A 134 11.13 -24.46 -8.07
N TYR A 135 10.28 -23.71 -8.75
CA TYR A 135 9.21 -24.31 -9.54
C TYR A 135 8.67 -23.35 -10.60
N THR A 136 8.02 -23.93 -11.60
CA THR A 136 7.01 -23.23 -12.40
C THR A 136 5.64 -23.84 -12.14
N ALA A 137 4.59 -23.04 -12.16
CA ALA A 137 3.22 -23.52 -12.04
C ALA A 137 2.25 -22.60 -12.79
N ASN A 138 1.07 -23.13 -13.10
CA ASN A 138 -0.08 -22.33 -13.47
C ASN A 138 -0.77 -21.86 -12.20
N TYR A 139 -1.29 -20.63 -12.24
CA TYR A 139 -1.96 -19.98 -11.12
C TYR A 139 -3.27 -19.38 -11.58
N TYR A 140 -4.34 -19.70 -10.85
CA TYR A 140 -5.64 -19.03 -10.97
C TYR A 140 -5.95 -18.36 -9.65
N SER A 141 -6.43 -17.12 -9.70
CA SER A 141 -6.91 -16.41 -8.52
C SER A 141 -8.23 -15.70 -8.77
N ARG A 142 -9.10 -15.77 -7.78
CA ARG A 142 -10.39 -15.08 -7.73
C ARG A 142 -10.48 -14.26 -6.45
N GLY A 143 -10.73 -12.97 -6.59
CA GLY A 143 -10.92 -12.04 -5.48
C GLY A 143 -12.37 -11.54 -5.44
N LEU A 144 -12.99 -11.55 -4.26
CA LEU A 144 -14.36 -11.09 -4.03
C LEU A 144 -14.38 -10.18 -2.79
N TRP A 145 -14.95 -8.98 -2.90
CA TRP A 145 -15.23 -8.11 -1.76
C TRP A 145 -16.71 -7.73 -1.76
N ARG A 146 -17.36 -7.95 -0.62
CA ARG A 146 -18.77 -7.68 -0.38
C ARG A 146 -18.92 -6.66 0.75
N ILE A 147 -19.76 -5.66 0.51
CA ILE A 147 -20.23 -4.75 1.55
C ILE A 147 -21.53 -5.31 2.11
N LYS A 148 -21.59 -5.49 3.43
CA LYS A 148 -22.81 -5.91 4.14
C LYS A 148 -23.66 -4.72 4.56
N ASN A 149 -23.01 -3.61 4.90
CA ASN A 149 -23.66 -2.37 5.28
C ASN A 149 -22.73 -1.19 4.99
N ALA A 150 -23.28 -0.10 4.49
CA ALA A 150 -22.60 1.18 4.37
C ALA A 150 -23.58 2.30 4.74
N PRO A 151 -23.21 3.28 5.58
CA PRO A 151 -24.05 4.44 5.83
C PRO A 151 -24.15 5.31 4.56
N GLU A 152 -25.20 6.12 4.46
CA GLU A 152 -25.34 7.09 3.35
C GLU A 152 -24.27 8.19 3.41
N LYS A 153 -23.92 8.61 4.64
CA LYS A 153 -22.94 9.67 4.89
C LYS A 153 -21.94 9.25 5.96
N ILE A 154 -20.69 9.65 5.77
CA ILE A 154 -19.61 9.54 6.76
C ILE A 154 -19.05 10.94 6.95
N LEU A 155 -19.07 11.45 8.18
CA LEU A 155 -18.58 12.80 8.52
C LEU A 155 -19.17 13.90 7.61
N GLY A 156 -20.45 13.76 7.24
CA GLY A 156 -21.16 14.71 6.37
C GLY A 156 -20.93 14.53 4.87
N GLN A 157 -20.02 13.64 4.45
CA GLN A 157 -19.76 13.33 3.04
C GLN A 157 -20.56 12.12 2.57
N GLU A 158 -21.14 12.19 1.37
CA GLU A 158 -21.88 11.07 0.78
C GLU A 158 -20.94 9.94 0.36
N VAL A 159 -21.29 8.71 0.75
CA VAL A 159 -20.52 7.49 0.41
C VAL A 159 -20.79 7.04 -1.03
N GLY A 160 -21.94 7.41 -1.60
CA GLY A 160 -22.38 6.98 -2.92
C GLY A 160 -22.80 5.50 -2.97
N ASP A 161 -22.78 4.94 -4.18
CA ASP A 161 -23.14 3.55 -4.52
C ASP A 161 -21.91 2.63 -4.71
N LEU A 162 -20.71 3.14 -4.37
CA LEU A 162 -19.41 2.47 -4.54
C LEU A 162 -19.20 1.90 -5.96
N GLY A 163 -19.48 2.71 -6.99
CA GLY A 163 -19.28 2.28 -8.37
C GLY A 163 -20.45 1.45 -8.92
N GLY A 164 -21.59 1.43 -8.23
CA GLY A 164 -22.79 0.64 -8.58
C GLY A 164 -22.78 -0.76 -7.99
N GLY A 165 -21.87 -1.03 -7.04
CA GLY A 165 -21.78 -2.30 -6.33
C GLY A 165 -22.79 -2.43 -5.17
N LEU A 166 -23.46 -1.35 -4.77
CA LEU A 166 -24.46 -1.36 -3.71
C LEU A 166 -25.89 -1.41 -4.25
N ASP A 167 -26.73 -2.21 -3.61
CA ASP A 167 -28.17 -2.30 -3.83
C ASP A 167 -28.97 -1.29 -2.98
N SER A 168 -30.30 -1.37 -2.99
CA SER A 168 -31.18 -0.48 -2.20
C SER A 168 -31.05 -0.66 -0.69
N THR A 169 -30.47 -1.77 -0.24
CA THR A 169 -30.13 -2.01 1.18
C THR A 169 -28.73 -1.54 1.55
N ARG A 170 -28.01 -0.94 0.59
CA ARG A 170 -26.60 -0.50 0.71
C ARG A 170 -25.65 -1.67 1.01
N SER A 171 -25.96 -2.83 0.42
CA SER A 171 -25.12 -4.04 0.44
C SER A 171 -24.85 -4.54 -0.99
N GLY A 172 -23.84 -5.36 -1.17
CA GLY A 172 -23.53 -5.99 -2.46
C GLY A 172 -22.03 -6.16 -2.74
N ILE A 173 -21.73 -6.77 -3.88
CA ILE A 173 -20.36 -7.00 -4.34
C ILE A 173 -19.79 -5.68 -4.84
N VAL A 174 -18.68 -5.22 -4.26
CA VAL A 174 -17.98 -4.00 -4.69
C VAL A 174 -16.72 -4.31 -5.49
N TYR A 175 -16.19 -5.51 -5.35
CA TYR A 175 -15.04 -5.98 -6.12
C TYR A 175 -15.22 -7.46 -6.46
N LEU A 176 -15.03 -7.80 -7.73
CA LEU A 176 -14.95 -9.18 -8.19
C LEU A 176 -13.94 -9.23 -9.33
N SER A 177 -12.94 -10.08 -9.20
CA SER A 177 -11.87 -10.20 -10.18
C SER A 177 -11.35 -11.62 -10.31
N GLU A 178 -10.89 -11.95 -11.52
CA GLU A 178 -10.30 -13.23 -11.86
C GLU A 178 -8.99 -13.02 -12.61
N THR A 179 -7.99 -13.86 -12.33
CA THR A 179 -6.67 -13.80 -12.95
C THR A 179 -6.15 -15.21 -13.23
N ILE A 180 -5.62 -15.41 -14.44
CA ILE A 180 -4.89 -16.61 -14.83
C ILE A 180 -3.46 -16.18 -15.18
N SER A 181 -2.47 -16.78 -14.54
CA SER A 181 -1.07 -16.47 -14.75
C SER A 181 -0.19 -17.72 -14.75
N ASN A 182 0.99 -17.58 -15.36
CA ASN A 182 2.09 -18.51 -15.18
C ASN A 182 3.06 -17.92 -14.17
N ILE A 183 3.44 -18.71 -13.18
CA ILE A 183 4.38 -18.29 -12.13
C ILE A 183 5.67 -19.09 -12.25
N ALA A 184 6.79 -18.40 -12.01
CA ALA A 184 8.11 -18.97 -11.87
C ALA A 184 8.70 -18.46 -10.56
N PHE A 185 9.16 -19.39 -9.72
CA PHE A 185 9.79 -19.08 -8.46
C PHE A 185 11.15 -19.77 -8.37
N LYS A 186 12.12 -19.06 -7.81
CA LYS A 186 13.40 -19.59 -7.38
C LYS A 186 13.79 -18.91 -6.06
N ALA A 187 14.07 -19.73 -5.06
CA ALA A 187 14.54 -19.29 -3.77
C ALA A 187 15.88 -18.55 -3.90
N PRO A 188 16.15 -17.56 -3.03
CA PRO A 188 15.30 -17.15 -1.92
C PRO A 188 14.12 -16.23 -2.31
N ASP A 189 14.28 -15.37 -3.33
CA ASP A 189 13.37 -14.23 -3.56
C ASP A 189 13.06 -13.95 -5.05
N ASP A 190 13.52 -14.80 -5.97
CA ASP A 190 13.27 -14.62 -7.40
C ASP A 190 11.86 -15.12 -7.74
N PHE A 191 10.97 -14.20 -8.09
CA PHE A 191 9.60 -14.51 -8.46
C PHE A 191 9.19 -13.71 -9.70
N LYS A 192 8.63 -14.41 -10.67
CA LYS A 192 8.09 -13.82 -11.90
C LYS A 192 6.69 -14.35 -12.17
N GLU A 193 5.76 -13.44 -12.40
CA GLU A 193 4.39 -13.74 -12.80
C GLU A 193 4.10 -13.17 -14.19
N THR A 194 3.60 -14.02 -15.08
CA THR A 194 3.10 -13.58 -16.40
C THR A 194 1.59 -13.77 -16.43
N ILE A 195 0.83 -12.67 -16.36
CA ILE A 195 -0.63 -12.69 -16.40
C ILE A 195 -1.09 -12.95 -17.83
N LEU A 196 -1.73 -14.10 -18.06
CA LEU A 196 -2.25 -14.52 -19.36
C LEU A 196 -3.65 -13.97 -19.61
N ALA A 197 -4.46 -13.85 -18.54
CA ALA A 197 -5.80 -13.30 -18.58
C ALA A 197 -6.17 -12.62 -17.26
N SER A 198 -6.89 -11.51 -17.35
CA SER A 198 -7.41 -10.77 -16.19
C SER A 198 -8.81 -10.24 -16.52
N LYS A 199 -9.75 -10.39 -15.59
CA LYS A 199 -11.11 -9.85 -15.69
C LYS A 199 -11.50 -9.19 -14.37
N VAL A 200 -12.07 -7.99 -14.43
CA VAL A 200 -12.62 -7.27 -13.28
C VAL A 200 -14.06 -6.89 -13.59
N SER A 201 -14.96 -7.09 -12.63
CA SER A 201 -16.39 -6.79 -12.80
C SER A 201 -16.63 -5.29 -12.83
N GLY A 202 -17.24 -4.78 -13.92
CA GLY A 202 -17.55 -3.35 -14.07
C GLY A 202 -16.38 -2.45 -14.50
N ASP A 203 -15.24 -3.03 -14.87
CA ASP A 203 -14.14 -2.31 -15.52
C ASP A 203 -13.44 -3.17 -16.60
N ASP A 204 -13.68 -2.85 -17.87
CA ASP A 204 -13.05 -3.48 -19.04
C ASP A 204 -11.54 -3.19 -19.13
N ASN A 205 -11.06 -2.20 -18.38
CA ASN A 205 -9.66 -1.80 -18.28
C ASN A 205 -9.07 -2.03 -16.88
N GLY A 206 -9.84 -2.64 -15.97
CA GLY A 206 -9.44 -2.88 -14.59
C GLY A 206 -8.38 -3.97 -14.53
N PHE A 207 -7.16 -3.60 -14.17
CA PHE A 207 -6.11 -4.60 -13.96
C PHE A 207 -6.23 -5.18 -12.55
N SER A 208 -6.48 -6.49 -12.49
CA SER A 208 -6.83 -7.25 -11.29
C SER A 208 -5.73 -7.21 -10.22
N LEU A 209 -6.13 -7.04 -8.96
CA LEU A 209 -5.29 -7.01 -7.75
C LEU A 209 -5.06 -8.43 -7.18
N ASN A 210 -5.07 -9.45 -8.03
CA ASN A 210 -5.00 -10.87 -7.65
C ASN A 210 -3.63 -11.50 -7.93
N SER A 211 -2.54 -10.73 -7.77
CA SER A 211 -1.19 -11.23 -8.08
C SER A 211 -0.84 -12.45 -7.22
N ALA A 212 -0.28 -13.47 -7.87
CA ALA A 212 0.27 -14.63 -7.19
C ALA A 212 1.41 -14.29 -6.23
N ARG A 213 2.21 -13.26 -6.56
CA ARG A 213 3.31 -12.78 -5.70
C ARG A 213 2.79 -12.30 -4.35
N GLU A 214 1.73 -11.50 -4.38
CA GLU A 214 1.11 -10.91 -3.19
C GLU A 214 0.35 -11.94 -2.36
N SER A 215 -0.09 -13.02 -3.00
CA SER A 215 -0.84 -14.12 -2.39
C SER A 215 0.04 -15.31 -1.98
N GLU A 216 1.37 -15.24 -2.09
CA GLU A 216 2.25 -16.38 -1.79
C GLU A 216 2.58 -16.47 -0.29
N PHE A 217 1.72 -17.14 0.48
CA PHE A 217 1.94 -17.40 1.90
C PHE A 217 2.51 -18.80 2.13
N SER A 218 3.60 -18.87 2.92
CA SER A 218 4.23 -20.14 3.31
C SER A 218 4.43 -20.18 4.83
N PHE A 219 3.72 -21.10 5.49
CA PHE A 219 3.85 -21.34 6.93
C PHE A 219 5.16 -22.05 7.31
N TYR A 220 5.94 -22.51 6.32
CA TYR A 220 7.31 -22.96 6.56
C TYR A 220 8.31 -21.82 6.79
N LYS A 221 7.94 -20.54 6.54
CA LYS A 221 8.78 -19.40 6.93
C LYS A 221 8.60 -19.10 8.43
N ASN A 222 9.62 -18.55 9.08
CA ASN A 222 9.54 -18.11 10.49
C ASN A 222 8.44 -17.07 10.73
N THR A 223 8.19 -16.22 9.73
CA THR A 223 7.14 -15.21 9.76
C THR A 223 6.45 -15.10 8.41
N ILE A 224 5.18 -14.75 8.46
CA ILE A 224 4.38 -14.37 7.29
C ILE A 224 4.25 -12.85 7.28
N ASP A 225 4.51 -12.24 6.13
CA ASP A 225 4.43 -10.79 5.96
C ASP A 225 3.00 -10.41 5.57
N LEU A 226 2.34 -9.65 6.43
CA LEU A 226 1.04 -9.02 6.19
C LEU A 226 1.23 -7.50 6.35
N ASN A 227 0.46 -6.84 7.20
CA ASN A 227 0.80 -5.48 7.66
C ASN A 227 1.86 -5.49 8.79
N ALA A 228 2.11 -6.66 9.38
CA ALA A 228 3.22 -6.92 10.27
C ALA A 228 3.70 -8.37 10.10
N LYS A 229 4.96 -8.64 10.46
CA LYS A 229 5.52 -9.99 10.45
C LYS A 229 4.89 -10.86 11.55
N ILE A 230 3.96 -11.72 11.16
CA ILE A 230 3.22 -12.63 12.04
C ILE A 230 4.02 -13.91 12.22
N VAL A 231 4.16 -14.39 13.46
CA VAL A 231 4.98 -15.57 13.78
C VAL A 231 4.30 -16.84 13.28
N SER A 232 4.97 -17.66 12.47
CA SER A 232 4.40 -18.96 12.05
C SER A 232 4.23 -19.91 13.25
N PRO A 233 3.18 -20.75 13.30
CA PRO A 233 3.02 -21.80 14.31
C PRO A 233 4.14 -22.84 14.34
N ILE A 234 4.98 -22.91 13.31
CA ILE A 234 6.18 -23.77 13.25
C ILE A 234 7.47 -22.94 13.07
N ALA A 235 7.46 -21.68 13.54
CA ALA A 235 8.68 -20.88 13.68
C ALA A 235 9.67 -21.50 14.68
N ASP A 236 10.96 -21.18 14.56
CA ASP A 236 12.03 -21.71 15.44
C ASP A 236 11.78 -21.36 16.92
N TYR A 237 11.07 -20.25 17.15
CA TYR A 237 10.70 -19.72 18.46
C TYR A 237 9.19 -19.81 18.73
N ALA A 238 8.45 -20.66 18.01
CA ALA A 238 6.98 -20.73 18.09
C ALA A 238 6.46 -21.03 19.51
N PHE A 239 7.16 -21.86 20.29
CA PHE A 239 6.79 -22.16 21.69
C PHE A 239 6.81 -20.94 22.62
N ASN A 240 7.41 -19.81 22.24
CA ASN A 240 7.32 -18.57 23.01
C ASN A 240 5.97 -17.85 22.82
N TYR A 241 5.25 -18.20 21.76
CA TYR A 241 4.04 -17.53 21.29
C TYR A 241 2.80 -18.43 21.39
N TYR A 242 2.97 -19.75 21.28
CA TYR A 242 1.87 -20.69 21.19
C TYR A 242 1.88 -21.76 22.28
N THR A 243 0.69 -22.25 22.61
CA THR A 243 0.45 -23.55 23.21
C THR A 243 -0.25 -24.45 22.18
N TYR A 244 0.01 -25.74 22.25
CA TYR A 244 -0.51 -26.71 21.27
C TYR A 244 -1.30 -27.81 21.97
N LYS A 245 -2.37 -28.26 21.31
CA LYS A 245 -3.18 -29.39 21.74
C LYS A 245 -3.41 -30.31 20.55
N LEU A 246 -3.15 -31.60 20.73
CA LEU A 246 -3.48 -32.62 19.74
C LEU A 246 -4.97 -32.89 19.89
N GLU A 247 -5.74 -32.57 18.87
CA GLU A 247 -7.19 -32.76 18.90
C GLU A 247 -7.62 -34.10 18.32
N GLY A 248 -6.83 -34.63 17.38
CA GLY A 248 -7.14 -35.89 16.76
C GLY A 248 -6.06 -36.32 15.78
N ILE A 249 -6.14 -37.60 15.42
CA ILE A 249 -5.37 -38.18 14.31
C ILE A 249 -6.33 -38.82 13.32
N PHE A 250 -5.93 -38.85 12.06
CA PHE A 250 -6.62 -39.59 11.00
C PHE A 250 -5.61 -40.04 9.96
N TYR A 251 -5.98 -41.01 9.14
CA TYR A 251 -5.12 -41.48 8.06
C TYR A 251 -5.55 -40.79 6.76
N ALA A 252 -4.58 -40.24 6.03
CA ALA A 252 -4.78 -39.87 4.64
C ALA A 252 -5.09 -41.12 3.81
N ASP A 253 -5.68 -40.92 2.64
CA ASP A 253 -5.94 -41.98 1.66
C ASP A 253 -4.67 -42.70 1.18
N THR A 254 -3.50 -42.05 1.29
CA THR A 254 -2.18 -42.65 1.06
C THR A 254 -1.70 -43.56 2.21
N GLY A 255 -2.49 -43.70 3.29
CA GLY A 255 -2.14 -44.45 4.49
C GLY A 255 -1.21 -43.70 5.46
N GLN A 256 -0.87 -42.44 5.19
CA GLN A 256 -0.04 -41.62 6.08
C GLN A 256 -0.88 -41.06 7.24
N LEU A 257 -0.38 -41.19 8.48
CA LEU A 257 -1.03 -40.60 9.65
C LEU A 257 -0.90 -39.07 9.63
N ILE A 258 -2.02 -38.37 9.86
CA ILE A 258 -2.13 -36.92 9.93
C ILE A 258 -2.53 -36.50 11.34
N ASN A 259 -1.77 -35.56 11.90
CA ASN A 259 -2.00 -35.00 13.23
C ASN A 259 -2.75 -33.67 13.13
N LYS A 260 -3.96 -33.58 13.67
CA LYS A 260 -4.72 -32.33 13.79
C LYS A 260 -4.33 -31.62 15.08
N ILE A 261 -3.62 -30.50 14.96
CA ILE A 261 -3.07 -29.76 16.10
C ILE A 261 -3.74 -28.39 16.19
N MET A 262 -4.37 -28.12 17.33
CA MET A 262 -4.85 -26.79 17.67
C MET A 262 -3.68 -25.90 18.10
N VAL A 263 -3.57 -24.73 17.47
CA VAL A 263 -2.61 -23.68 17.75
C VAL A 263 -3.33 -22.59 18.54
N GLN A 264 -2.91 -22.37 19.79
CA GLN A 264 -3.49 -21.37 20.67
C GLN A 264 -2.45 -20.31 21.04
N PRO A 265 -2.70 -19.02 20.78
CA PRO A 265 -1.78 -17.96 21.16
C PRO A 265 -1.76 -17.80 22.68
N LYS A 266 -0.56 -17.73 23.27
CA LYS A 266 -0.37 -17.41 24.69
C LYS A 266 -0.86 -16.01 25.04
N ARG A 267 -0.80 -15.10 24.05
CA ARG A 267 -1.22 -13.70 24.14
C ARG A 267 -1.97 -13.35 22.84
N PRO A 268 -3.30 -13.12 22.88
CA PRO A 268 -4.09 -12.87 21.68
C PRO A 268 -3.67 -11.63 20.88
N ASN A 269 -3.12 -10.60 21.56
CA ASN A 269 -2.68 -9.35 20.93
C ASN A 269 -1.23 -9.41 20.41
N ASP A 270 -0.53 -10.54 20.55
CA ASP A 270 0.77 -10.71 19.88
C ASP A 270 0.57 -10.81 18.36
N ARG A 271 1.67 -10.80 17.61
CA ARG A 271 1.66 -11.03 16.16
C ARG A 271 1.61 -12.52 15.87
N VAL A 272 0.44 -13.13 16.07
CA VAL A 272 0.27 -14.58 16.13
C VAL A 272 -0.98 -15.04 15.41
N PHE A 273 -1.01 -16.35 15.11
CA PHE A 273 -2.17 -17.04 14.58
C PHE A 273 -2.95 -17.81 15.67
N SER A 274 -4.15 -18.24 15.36
CA SER A 274 -4.90 -19.25 16.13
C SER A 274 -5.63 -20.19 15.17
N GLY A 275 -5.98 -21.41 15.59
CA GLY A 275 -6.73 -22.34 14.73
C GLY A 275 -6.06 -23.69 14.64
N TYR A 276 -5.99 -24.27 13.45
CA TYR A 276 -5.51 -25.64 13.24
C TYR A 276 -4.36 -25.73 12.23
N ILE A 277 -3.40 -26.58 12.54
CA ILE A 277 -2.37 -27.04 11.61
C ILE A 277 -2.41 -28.57 11.54
N TYR A 278 -2.36 -29.11 10.32
CA TYR A 278 -2.40 -30.53 10.06
C TYR A 278 -1.00 -30.98 9.65
N ILE A 279 -0.37 -31.86 10.43
CA ILE A 279 1.02 -32.30 10.22
C ILE A 279 1.07 -33.79 9.90
N VAL A 280 1.68 -34.14 8.76
CA VAL A 280 1.92 -35.51 8.32
C VAL A 280 2.99 -36.15 9.21
N ASP A 281 2.69 -37.30 9.81
CA ASP A 281 3.61 -38.05 10.64
C ASP A 281 4.83 -38.55 9.83
N ASN A 282 5.98 -38.70 10.49
CA ASN A 282 7.29 -39.09 9.94
C ASN A 282 7.93 -38.12 8.92
N SER A 283 7.14 -37.46 8.07
CA SER A 283 7.63 -36.48 7.09
C SER A 283 7.58 -35.05 7.60
N TRP A 284 6.76 -34.79 8.62
CA TRP A 284 6.59 -33.50 9.30
C TRP A 284 6.23 -32.36 8.36
N GLN A 285 5.56 -32.70 7.26
CA GLN A 285 5.05 -31.77 6.27
C GLN A 285 3.67 -31.26 6.69
N ILE A 286 3.35 -30.07 6.22
CA ILE A 286 2.02 -29.48 6.33
C ILE A 286 1.10 -30.23 5.34
N PHE A 287 0.07 -30.87 5.88
CA PHE A 287 -1.05 -31.43 5.12
C PHE A 287 -2.09 -30.34 4.79
N GLY A 288 -2.26 -29.40 5.73
CA GLY A 288 -3.12 -28.23 5.57
C GLY A 288 -3.01 -27.28 6.75
N VAL A 289 -3.55 -26.09 6.58
CA VAL A 289 -3.74 -25.12 7.66
C VAL A 289 -5.13 -24.53 7.59
N GLU A 290 -5.65 -24.15 8.75
CA GLU A 290 -6.84 -23.32 8.93
C GLU A 290 -6.51 -22.37 10.09
N LEU A 291 -5.88 -21.23 9.77
CA LEU A 291 -5.28 -20.34 10.74
C LEU A 291 -5.85 -18.93 10.63
N ASP A 292 -6.35 -18.43 11.76
CA ASP A 292 -6.87 -17.10 11.96
C ASP A 292 -5.82 -16.13 12.47
N THR A 293 -5.92 -14.85 12.08
CA THR A 293 -5.27 -13.72 12.76
C THR A 293 -6.24 -12.55 12.84
N THR A 294 -6.02 -11.61 13.76
CA THR A 294 -6.89 -10.44 13.97
C THR A 294 -6.27 -9.14 13.46
N GLY A 295 -7.09 -8.10 13.32
CA GLY A 295 -6.64 -6.75 13.03
C GLY A 295 -5.61 -6.22 14.03
N GLU A 296 -5.76 -6.52 15.33
CA GLU A 296 -4.78 -6.15 16.35
C GLU A 296 -3.44 -6.83 16.14
N ALA A 297 -3.43 -8.14 15.84
CA ALA A 297 -2.22 -8.92 15.62
C ALA A 297 -1.43 -8.42 14.39
N ILE A 298 -2.13 -8.04 13.32
CA ILE A 298 -1.52 -7.46 12.12
C ILE A 298 -1.29 -5.95 12.22
N GLN A 299 -1.66 -5.31 13.33
CA GLN A 299 -1.55 -3.86 13.55
C GLN A 299 -2.35 -3.01 12.55
N PHE A 300 -3.50 -3.52 12.11
CA PHE A 300 -4.42 -2.84 11.19
C PHE A 300 -5.86 -2.99 11.68
N SER A 301 -6.29 -2.02 12.51
CA SER A 301 -7.58 -2.02 13.21
C SER A 301 -8.85 -2.08 12.34
N PRO A 302 -8.87 -1.72 11.04
CA PRO A 302 -10.06 -1.90 10.21
C PRO A 302 -10.44 -3.36 9.92
N ILE A 303 -9.45 -4.26 9.86
CA ILE A 303 -9.68 -5.70 9.70
C ILE A 303 -10.10 -6.28 11.04
N GLU A 304 -11.10 -7.15 11.05
CA GLU A 304 -11.54 -7.85 12.27
C GLU A 304 -10.89 -9.22 12.35
N ARG A 305 -10.95 -9.98 11.25
CA ARG A 305 -10.40 -11.33 11.15
C ARG A 305 -9.85 -11.58 9.75
N LEU A 306 -8.74 -12.31 9.68
CA LEU A 306 -8.23 -12.97 8.48
C LEU A 306 -8.16 -14.47 8.75
N THR A 307 -8.67 -15.29 7.85
CA THR A 307 -8.57 -16.77 7.93
C THR A 307 -7.81 -17.29 6.73
N PHE A 308 -6.74 -18.02 6.98
CA PHE A 308 -5.91 -18.67 5.98
C PHE A 308 -6.20 -20.16 5.94
N THR A 309 -6.70 -20.63 4.81
CA THR A 309 -6.88 -22.06 4.55
C THR A 309 -5.93 -22.49 3.44
N GLN A 310 -5.08 -23.48 3.67
CA GLN A 310 -4.24 -24.07 2.62
C GLN A 310 -4.42 -25.57 2.59
N ASN A 311 -4.52 -26.12 1.37
CA ASN A 311 -4.64 -27.56 1.16
C ASN A 311 -3.43 -28.08 0.39
N PHE A 312 -2.91 -29.22 0.83
CA PHE A 312 -1.80 -29.89 0.18
C PHE A 312 -2.21 -31.27 -0.33
N LYS A 313 -1.65 -31.68 -1.47
CA LYS A 313 -1.78 -33.00 -2.07
C LYS A 313 -0.43 -33.70 -2.05
N TYR A 314 -0.40 -35.00 -1.79
CA TYR A 314 0.81 -35.79 -1.97
C TYR A 314 1.10 -36.00 -3.47
N SER A 315 2.27 -35.60 -3.93
CA SER A 315 2.74 -35.85 -5.30
C SER A 315 3.51 -37.16 -5.33
N GLU A 316 2.97 -38.20 -5.99
CA GLU A 316 3.65 -39.49 -6.15
C GLU A 316 4.96 -39.37 -6.93
N GLU A 317 4.97 -38.52 -7.97
CA GLU A 317 6.16 -38.24 -8.79
C GLU A 317 7.29 -37.62 -7.95
N ASN A 318 6.96 -36.59 -7.16
CA ASN A 318 7.95 -35.81 -6.43
C ASN A 318 8.21 -36.33 -5.01
N LYS A 319 7.34 -37.21 -4.48
CA LYS A 319 7.39 -37.81 -3.14
C LYS A 319 7.28 -36.81 -1.97
N PHE A 320 6.50 -35.75 -2.15
CA PHE A 320 6.24 -34.77 -1.09
C PHE A 320 4.88 -34.07 -1.27
N TRP A 321 4.43 -33.36 -0.22
CA TRP A 321 3.13 -32.67 -0.19
C TRP A 321 3.24 -31.29 -0.82
N ILE A 322 2.41 -31.01 -1.84
CA ILE A 322 2.41 -29.78 -2.64
C ILE A 322 1.15 -28.97 -2.39
N LYS A 323 1.27 -27.64 -2.27
CA LYS A 323 0.12 -26.73 -2.11
C LYS A 323 -0.70 -26.74 -3.40
N ILE A 324 -1.99 -27.04 -3.32
CA ILE A 324 -2.88 -27.06 -4.50
C ILE A 324 -3.91 -25.94 -4.49
N SER A 325 -4.26 -25.45 -3.30
CA SER A 325 -5.17 -24.33 -3.14
C SER A 325 -4.87 -23.54 -1.88
N GLN A 326 -5.30 -22.28 -1.90
CA GLN A 326 -5.27 -21.39 -0.75
C GLN A 326 -6.48 -20.47 -0.78
N THR A 327 -7.11 -20.26 0.36
CA THR A 327 -8.08 -19.19 0.55
C THR A 327 -7.63 -18.24 1.65
N VAL A 328 -7.90 -16.95 1.45
CA VAL A 328 -7.77 -15.92 2.47
C VAL A 328 -9.12 -15.23 2.59
N ASP A 329 -9.82 -15.55 3.66
CA ASP A 329 -11.05 -14.89 4.06
C ASP A 329 -10.73 -13.69 4.94
N PHE A 330 -11.49 -12.61 4.79
CA PHE A 330 -11.35 -11.46 5.66
C PHE A 330 -12.69 -10.82 5.97
N SER A 331 -12.79 -10.22 7.15
CA SER A 331 -13.87 -9.32 7.50
C SER A 331 -13.32 -7.97 7.95
N PHE A 332 -14.05 -6.91 7.67
CA PHE A 332 -13.64 -5.56 8.01
C PHE A 332 -14.83 -4.74 8.50
N ALA A 333 -14.55 -3.80 9.40
CA ALA A 333 -15.51 -2.78 9.76
C ALA A 333 -14.85 -1.50 10.22
N MET A 334 -15.25 -0.37 9.62
CA MET A 334 -14.76 0.97 9.96
C MET A 334 -15.79 2.03 9.56
N PHE A 335 -15.98 3.07 10.40
CA PHE A 335 -16.90 4.19 10.13
C PHE A 335 -18.34 3.76 9.76
N GLY A 336 -18.83 2.66 10.34
CA GLY A 336 -20.16 2.12 10.04
C GLY A 336 -20.25 1.31 8.73
N ILE A 337 -19.19 1.30 7.92
CA ILE A 337 -19.05 0.35 6.81
C ILE A 337 -18.60 -0.99 7.39
N SER A 338 -19.26 -2.07 6.99
CA SER A 338 -18.84 -3.43 7.31
C SER A 338 -18.97 -4.33 6.10
N GLY A 339 -18.07 -5.30 5.99
CA GLY A 339 -18.08 -6.23 4.88
C GLY A 339 -17.14 -7.40 5.11
N ASP A 340 -17.06 -8.23 4.08
CA ASP A 340 -16.17 -9.37 4.02
C ASP A 340 -15.64 -9.54 2.61
N GLY A 341 -14.68 -10.43 2.47
CA GLY A 341 -14.22 -10.85 1.17
C GLY A 341 -13.37 -12.09 1.27
N ARG A 342 -13.02 -12.60 0.09
CA ARG A 342 -12.26 -13.82 -0.07
C ARG A 342 -11.35 -13.71 -1.28
N PHE A 343 -10.12 -14.19 -1.11
CA PHE A 343 -9.23 -14.50 -2.21
C PHE A 343 -9.03 -16.01 -2.27
N THR A 344 -9.35 -16.62 -3.41
CA THR A 344 -9.16 -18.04 -3.68
C THR A 344 -8.09 -18.19 -4.75
N ALA A 345 -7.04 -18.96 -4.44
CA ALA A 345 -5.96 -19.30 -5.34
C ALA A 345 -5.92 -20.81 -5.58
N VAL A 346 -5.72 -21.22 -6.83
CA VAL A 346 -5.55 -22.61 -7.25
C VAL A 346 -4.27 -22.74 -8.06
N TYR A 347 -3.46 -23.74 -7.72
CA TYR A 347 -2.18 -24.02 -8.34
C TYR A 347 -2.25 -25.35 -9.12
N SER A 348 -1.72 -25.38 -10.34
CA SER A 348 -1.69 -26.58 -11.17
C SER A 348 -0.42 -26.67 -12.01
N ASN A 349 -0.15 -27.85 -12.58
CA ASN A 349 1.00 -28.09 -13.48
C ASN A 349 2.35 -27.67 -12.88
N TYR A 350 2.61 -28.07 -11.64
CA TYR A 350 3.92 -27.85 -11.01
C TYR A 350 5.03 -28.56 -11.78
N ASN A 351 6.13 -27.87 -11.99
CA ASN A 351 7.41 -28.44 -12.38
C ASN A 351 8.46 -27.96 -11.37
N PHE A 352 8.96 -28.87 -10.52
CA PHE A 352 9.97 -28.58 -9.49
C PHE A 352 11.41 -28.72 -9.98
N THR A 353 11.61 -29.12 -11.24
CA THR A 353 12.92 -29.19 -11.90
C THR A 353 12.99 -28.28 -13.14
N PRO A 354 12.59 -26.99 -13.04
CA PRO A 354 12.68 -26.09 -14.17
C PRO A 354 14.14 -25.77 -14.49
N GLN A 355 14.46 -25.63 -15.77
CA GLN A 355 15.78 -25.19 -16.23
C GLN A 355 15.76 -23.66 -16.37
N PHE A 356 16.12 -22.94 -15.30
CA PHE A 356 16.21 -21.48 -15.32
C PHE A 356 17.57 -21.01 -15.83
N GLU A 357 17.55 -20.09 -16.78
CA GLU A 357 18.72 -19.34 -17.23
C GLU A 357 18.89 -18.07 -16.38
N LYS A 358 20.06 -17.43 -16.49
CA LYS A 358 20.31 -16.14 -15.80
C LYS A 358 19.33 -15.03 -16.24
N SER A 359 18.77 -15.14 -17.43
CA SER A 359 17.78 -14.22 -18.01
C SER A 359 16.33 -14.53 -17.59
N SER A 360 16.07 -15.68 -16.96
CA SER A 360 14.70 -16.09 -16.58
C SER A 360 14.07 -15.15 -15.57
N PHE A 361 14.89 -14.54 -14.70
CA PHE A 361 14.48 -13.56 -13.71
C PHE A 361 15.13 -12.21 -14.02
N SER A 362 14.32 -11.16 -14.01
CA SER A 362 14.75 -9.78 -14.17
C SER A 362 14.11 -8.93 -13.08
N ARG A 363 14.31 -7.60 -13.14
CA ARG A 363 13.62 -6.66 -12.26
C ARG A 363 12.12 -6.55 -12.55
N GLU A 364 11.68 -7.03 -13.71
CA GLU A 364 10.26 -7.18 -14.04
C GLU A 364 9.72 -8.44 -13.36
N VAL A 365 9.00 -8.25 -12.26
CA VAL A 365 8.47 -9.36 -11.44
C VAL A 365 7.04 -9.74 -11.83
N MET A 366 6.35 -8.86 -12.56
CA MET A 366 5.01 -9.11 -13.08
C MET A 366 4.85 -8.46 -14.45
N SER A 367 4.25 -9.17 -15.40
CA SER A 367 3.90 -8.62 -16.71
C SER A 367 2.58 -9.20 -17.24
N PHE A 368 1.93 -8.47 -18.15
CA PHE A 368 0.73 -8.92 -18.83
C PHE A 368 1.04 -9.41 -20.25
N ALA A 369 0.47 -10.55 -20.61
CA ALA A 369 0.44 -11.00 -21.99
C ALA A 369 -0.38 -10.03 -22.86
N GLU A 370 -0.05 -9.99 -24.15
CA GLU A 370 -0.79 -9.17 -25.10
C GLU A 370 -2.28 -9.52 -25.08
N LYS A 371 -3.15 -8.51 -24.94
CA LYS A 371 -4.62 -8.68 -24.88
C LYS A 371 -5.12 -9.55 -23.71
N ALA A 372 -4.37 -9.64 -22.61
CA ALA A 372 -4.79 -10.37 -21.40
C ALA A 372 -6.14 -9.87 -20.83
N ASN A 373 -6.48 -8.59 -21.00
CA ASN A 373 -7.76 -8.00 -20.58
C ASN A 373 -8.86 -8.04 -21.67
N LYS A 374 -8.61 -8.65 -22.84
CA LYS A 374 -9.57 -8.71 -23.95
C LYS A 374 -10.01 -10.13 -24.28
N LYS A 375 -9.95 -11.04 -23.30
CA LYS A 375 -10.42 -12.41 -23.44
C LYS A 375 -11.94 -12.45 -23.39
N ASP A 376 -12.55 -13.25 -24.26
CA ASP A 376 -14.01 -13.35 -24.36
C ASP A 376 -14.61 -14.24 -23.25
N SER A 377 -15.94 -14.23 -23.13
CA SER A 377 -16.64 -15.05 -22.14
C SER A 377 -16.48 -16.56 -22.37
N LEU A 378 -16.22 -16.99 -23.62
CA LEU A 378 -15.98 -18.40 -23.94
C LEU A 378 -14.65 -18.87 -23.37
N PHE A 379 -13.60 -18.05 -23.46
CA PHE A 379 -12.29 -18.29 -22.84
C PHE A 379 -12.41 -18.46 -21.32
N TRP A 380 -13.15 -17.56 -20.64
CA TRP A 380 -13.32 -17.66 -19.19
C TRP A 380 -14.15 -18.88 -18.78
N LYS A 381 -15.19 -19.25 -19.55
CA LYS A 381 -15.97 -20.46 -19.27
C LYS A 381 -15.15 -21.75 -19.44
N SER A 382 -14.18 -21.78 -20.35
CA SER A 382 -13.36 -22.98 -20.58
C SER A 382 -12.21 -23.15 -19.60
N LEU A 383 -11.57 -22.06 -19.15
CA LEU A 383 -10.37 -22.14 -18.32
C LEU A 383 -10.60 -21.87 -16.82
N ARG A 384 -11.80 -21.46 -16.41
CA ARG A 384 -12.11 -21.20 -15.00
C ARG A 384 -12.17 -22.53 -14.23
N PRO A 385 -11.33 -22.72 -13.20
CA PRO A 385 -11.42 -23.90 -12.36
C PRO A 385 -12.64 -23.84 -11.44
N VAL A 386 -12.97 -22.69 -10.83
CA VAL A 386 -14.07 -22.61 -9.85
C VAL A 386 -15.33 -21.99 -10.48
N PRO A 387 -16.48 -22.68 -10.59
CA PRO A 387 -17.67 -22.09 -11.20
C PRO A 387 -18.16 -20.87 -10.41
N LEU A 388 -18.64 -19.86 -11.13
CA LEU A 388 -19.23 -18.68 -10.49
C LEU A 388 -20.56 -19.03 -9.82
N THR A 389 -20.89 -18.36 -8.73
CA THR A 389 -22.24 -18.40 -8.12
C THR A 389 -23.23 -17.60 -8.97
N ASP A 390 -24.53 -17.80 -8.73
CA ASP A 390 -25.57 -17.04 -9.42
C ASP A 390 -25.50 -15.53 -9.10
N GLU A 391 -25.05 -15.18 -7.87
CA GLU A 391 -24.79 -13.80 -7.45
C GLU A 391 -23.64 -13.18 -8.26
N GLU A 392 -22.50 -13.87 -8.38
CA GLU A 392 -21.32 -13.42 -9.12
C GLU A 392 -21.61 -13.27 -10.63
N LEU A 393 -22.38 -14.20 -11.22
CA LEU A 393 -22.81 -14.10 -12.62
C LEU A 393 -23.71 -12.88 -12.84
N THR A 394 -24.66 -12.67 -11.92
CA THR A 394 -25.55 -11.50 -11.96
C THR A 394 -24.75 -10.21 -11.79
N ASP A 395 -23.74 -10.19 -10.92
CA ASP A 395 -22.84 -9.03 -10.73
C ASP A 395 -22.10 -8.69 -12.02
N TYR A 396 -21.46 -9.67 -12.68
CA TYR A 396 -20.79 -9.42 -13.96
C TYR A 396 -21.76 -8.85 -15.01
N VAL A 397 -22.91 -9.50 -15.22
CA VAL A 397 -23.87 -9.03 -16.24
C VAL A 397 -24.39 -7.64 -15.91
N ARG A 398 -24.75 -7.40 -14.65
CA ARG A 398 -25.27 -6.12 -14.18
C ARG A 398 -24.21 -5.03 -14.30
N LYS A 399 -22.99 -5.26 -13.81
CA LYS A 399 -21.92 -4.26 -13.82
C LYS A 399 -21.35 -4.01 -15.20
N ASP A 400 -21.19 -5.02 -16.06
CA ASP A 400 -20.78 -4.82 -17.45
C ASP A 400 -21.84 -3.96 -18.18
N SER A 401 -23.13 -4.22 -17.95
CA SER A 401 -24.22 -3.39 -18.50
C SER A 401 -24.22 -1.97 -17.94
N ILE A 402 -24.03 -1.83 -16.62
CA ILE A 402 -23.89 -0.53 -15.96
C ILE A 402 -22.66 0.20 -16.50
N GLN A 403 -21.55 -0.47 -16.78
CA GLN A 403 -20.32 0.13 -17.25
C GLN A 403 -20.47 0.70 -18.66
N ILE A 404 -21.14 -0.01 -19.57
CA ILE A 404 -21.51 0.52 -20.89
C ILE A 404 -22.35 1.78 -20.74
N LEU A 405 -23.31 1.79 -19.81
CA LEU A 405 -24.08 2.99 -19.50
C LEU A 405 -23.21 4.08 -18.88
N LYS A 406 -22.35 3.76 -17.91
CA LYS A 406 -21.49 4.68 -17.16
C LYS A 406 -20.43 5.34 -18.02
N THR A 407 -19.97 4.66 -19.07
CA THR A 407 -19.03 5.21 -20.07
C THR A 407 -19.74 5.93 -21.20
N SER A 408 -21.06 5.79 -21.33
CA SER A 408 -21.82 6.51 -22.35
C SER A 408 -21.80 8.02 -22.10
N LYS A 409 -21.73 8.79 -23.18
CA LYS A 409 -21.76 10.26 -23.11
C LYS A 409 -22.98 10.76 -22.34
N LYS A 410 -24.17 10.19 -22.57
CA LYS A 410 -25.43 10.62 -21.93
C LYS A 410 -25.37 10.49 -20.41
N TYR A 411 -24.83 9.38 -19.90
CA TYR A 411 -24.70 9.17 -18.46
C TYR A 411 -23.64 10.11 -17.87
N LEU A 412 -22.46 10.17 -18.48
CA LEU A 412 -21.38 11.06 -18.03
C LEU A 412 -21.85 12.52 -18.00
N ASP A 413 -22.55 12.98 -19.04
CA ASP A 413 -23.12 14.34 -19.09
C ASP A 413 -24.15 14.56 -17.95
N SER A 414 -24.92 13.53 -17.57
CA SER A 414 -25.88 13.62 -16.45
C SER A 414 -25.18 13.68 -15.09
N VAL A 415 -24.16 12.86 -14.86
CA VAL A 415 -23.36 12.87 -13.62
C VAL A 415 -22.61 14.18 -13.52
N ASP A 416 -21.96 14.60 -14.60
CA ASP A 416 -21.27 15.88 -14.70
C ASP A 416 -22.27 17.03 -14.43
N THR A 417 -23.50 16.99 -14.93
CA THR A 417 -24.52 18.04 -14.65
C THR A 417 -24.86 18.13 -13.16
N ALA A 418 -25.03 16.99 -12.48
CA ALA A 418 -25.31 16.97 -11.04
C ALA A 418 -24.11 17.45 -10.22
N GLN A 419 -22.91 16.96 -10.53
CA GLN A 419 -21.66 17.29 -9.81
C GLN A 419 -21.18 18.72 -10.08
N ASN A 420 -21.38 19.24 -11.29
CA ASN A 420 -20.99 20.59 -11.68
C ASN A 420 -21.96 21.66 -11.17
N SER A 421 -23.06 21.27 -10.50
CA SER A 421 -23.99 22.22 -9.92
C SER A 421 -23.30 23.08 -8.85
N PHE A 422 -23.51 24.39 -8.91
CA PHE A 422 -22.94 25.31 -7.94
C PHE A 422 -23.85 25.38 -6.71
N ASN A 423 -23.26 25.13 -5.54
CA ASN A 423 -23.87 25.26 -4.23
C ASN A 423 -23.12 26.34 -3.43
N ILE A 424 -23.79 27.00 -2.49
CA ILE A 424 -23.16 28.03 -1.63
C ILE A 424 -21.96 27.46 -0.86
N SER A 425 -22.00 26.17 -0.50
CA SER A 425 -20.88 25.47 0.14
C SER A 425 -19.61 25.42 -0.74
N ASN A 426 -19.72 25.57 -2.07
CA ASN A 426 -18.54 25.66 -2.95
C ASN A 426 -17.70 26.92 -2.70
N LEU A 427 -18.28 27.99 -2.14
CA LEU A 427 -17.49 29.13 -1.69
C LEU A 427 -16.55 28.74 -0.53
N ALA A 428 -16.96 27.77 0.28
CA ALA A 428 -16.21 27.28 1.44
C ALA A 428 -15.28 26.10 1.07
N PHE A 429 -15.67 25.16 0.23
CA PHE A 429 -14.84 23.97 -0.05
C PHE A 429 -14.18 23.97 -1.43
N GLY A 430 -14.40 25.02 -2.21
CA GLY A 430 -13.97 25.11 -3.60
C GLY A 430 -15.00 24.55 -4.57
N TYR A 431 -14.78 24.78 -5.85
CA TYR A 431 -15.62 24.33 -6.94
C TYR A 431 -14.80 23.48 -7.92
N SER A 432 -15.39 22.40 -8.39
CA SER A 432 -14.81 21.57 -9.45
C SER A 432 -15.84 21.41 -10.57
N TYR A 433 -15.36 21.55 -11.79
CA TYR A 433 -16.12 21.26 -12.99
C TYR A 433 -15.44 20.11 -13.74
N ALA A 434 -16.17 19.06 -14.04
CA ALA A 434 -15.70 17.93 -14.84
C ALA A 434 -16.46 17.86 -16.17
N ASN A 435 -15.73 17.57 -17.24
CA ASN A 435 -16.28 16.99 -18.46
C ASN A 435 -15.62 15.63 -18.66
N SER A 436 -16.25 14.61 -18.11
CA SER A 436 -15.71 13.26 -18.01
C SER A 436 -15.55 12.63 -19.40
N TYR A 437 -16.48 12.89 -20.33
CA TYR A 437 -16.39 12.41 -21.71
C TYR A 437 -15.20 12.98 -22.48
N LYS A 438 -14.91 14.29 -22.31
CA LYS A 438 -13.74 14.96 -22.91
C LYS A 438 -12.47 14.82 -22.07
N LYS A 439 -12.55 14.19 -20.88
CA LYS A 439 -11.45 14.00 -19.93
C LYS A 439 -10.80 15.32 -19.51
N GLN A 440 -11.65 16.29 -19.22
CA GLN A 440 -11.26 17.64 -18.81
C GLN A 440 -11.75 17.87 -17.39
N ARG A 441 -10.90 18.45 -16.54
CA ARG A 441 -11.27 18.86 -15.20
C ARG A 441 -10.76 20.27 -14.95
N PHE A 442 -11.66 21.12 -14.49
CA PHE A 442 -11.37 22.44 -13.95
C PHE A 442 -11.67 22.42 -12.45
N SER A 443 -10.88 23.14 -11.68
CA SER A 443 -11.12 23.30 -10.25
C SER A 443 -10.61 24.65 -9.80
N ILE A 444 -11.32 25.26 -8.86
CA ILE A 444 -10.94 26.47 -8.15
C ILE A 444 -11.06 26.21 -6.65
N SER A 445 -9.99 26.49 -5.90
CA SER A 445 -10.00 26.33 -4.44
C SER A 445 -10.88 27.39 -3.78
N SER A 446 -11.25 27.14 -2.52
CA SER A 446 -12.00 28.12 -1.74
C SER A 446 -11.13 29.32 -1.36
N PRO A 447 -11.62 30.56 -1.52
CA PRO A 447 -11.00 31.73 -0.91
C PRO A 447 -11.10 31.72 0.62
N LEU A 448 -12.17 31.15 1.21
CA LEU A 448 -12.37 31.14 2.66
C LEU A 448 -11.36 30.22 3.37
N PHE A 449 -11.26 28.96 2.97
CA PHE A 449 -10.29 28.03 3.57
C PHE A 449 -8.86 28.22 3.08
N GLY A 450 -8.66 28.95 1.99
CA GLY A 450 -7.35 29.44 1.55
C GLY A 450 -6.91 30.73 2.24
N THR A 451 -7.70 31.25 3.19
CA THR A 451 -7.33 32.43 3.97
C THR A 451 -6.51 32.02 5.20
N HIS A 452 -5.32 32.60 5.29
CA HIS A 452 -4.34 32.36 6.34
C HIS A 452 -3.82 33.68 6.89
N PHE A 453 -3.03 33.62 7.95
CA PHE A 453 -2.41 34.77 8.58
C PHE A 453 -0.89 34.57 8.67
N ASN A 454 -0.13 35.63 8.39
CA ASN A 454 1.30 35.73 8.75
C ASN A 454 1.68 37.20 8.97
N THR A 455 2.78 37.48 9.65
CA THR A 455 3.16 38.86 10.03
C THR A 455 3.58 39.73 8.85
N VAL A 456 3.89 39.15 7.69
CA VAL A 456 4.34 39.86 6.48
C VAL A 456 3.17 40.33 5.62
N GLN A 457 2.16 39.48 5.44
CA GLN A 457 1.01 39.73 4.58
C GLN A 457 -0.24 40.13 5.37
N GLY A 458 -0.23 39.94 6.69
CA GLY A 458 -1.41 39.88 7.54
C GLY A 458 -2.32 38.73 7.16
N TRP A 459 -3.63 38.97 7.21
CA TRP A 459 -4.58 38.09 6.52
C TRP A 459 -4.18 38.03 5.04
N ASN A 460 -4.18 36.84 4.46
CA ASN A 460 -3.91 36.63 3.06
C ASN A 460 -4.79 35.52 2.52
N THR A 461 -5.33 35.69 1.32
CA THR A 461 -6.21 34.70 0.70
C THR A 461 -5.54 34.09 -0.51
N ASN A 462 -5.46 32.77 -0.53
CA ASN A 462 -4.90 31.98 -1.61
C ASN A 462 -6.02 31.29 -2.43
N VAL A 463 -6.07 31.58 -3.73
CA VAL A 463 -6.99 30.94 -4.68
C VAL A 463 -6.18 30.24 -5.76
N THR A 464 -6.31 28.91 -5.82
CA THR A 464 -5.70 28.07 -6.83
C THR A 464 -6.74 27.68 -7.88
N ILE A 465 -6.44 27.97 -9.14
CA ILE A 465 -7.19 27.53 -10.31
C ILE A 465 -6.37 26.45 -11.00
N SER A 466 -6.98 25.32 -11.32
CA SER A 466 -6.31 24.21 -12.00
C SER A 466 -7.18 23.67 -13.11
N TYR A 467 -6.59 23.50 -14.29
CA TYR A 467 -7.17 22.82 -15.43
C TYR A 467 -6.30 21.64 -15.81
N ARG A 468 -6.87 20.44 -15.94
CA ARG A 468 -6.18 19.23 -16.40
C ARG A 468 -6.94 18.61 -17.56
N LYS A 469 -6.19 18.14 -18.56
CA LYS A 469 -6.74 17.37 -19.68
C LYS A 469 -5.90 16.12 -19.91
N GLU A 470 -6.58 14.98 -19.98
CA GLU A 470 -5.95 13.72 -20.39
C GLU A 470 -5.99 13.59 -21.91
N GLN A 471 -4.87 13.16 -22.49
CA GLN A 471 -4.71 13.14 -23.95
C GLN A 471 -5.21 11.83 -24.57
N GLN A 472 -5.09 10.71 -23.86
CA GLN A 472 -5.49 9.39 -24.34
C GLN A 472 -5.83 8.49 -23.14
N GLU A 473 -6.85 7.65 -23.30
CA GLU A 473 -7.25 6.66 -22.29
C GLU A 473 -6.10 5.75 -21.91
N ASN A 474 -5.91 5.52 -20.61
CA ASN A 474 -4.95 4.56 -20.07
C ASN A 474 -3.55 4.74 -20.67
N SER A 475 -3.13 5.99 -20.92
CA SER A 475 -1.78 6.32 -21.40
C SER A 475 -0.95 7.03 -20.33
N GLY A 476 -1.64 7.54 -19.29
CA GLY A 476 -1.08 8.44 -18.30
C GLY A 476 -0.60 9.78 -18.83
N LYS A 477 -0.90 10.10 -20.10
CA LYS A 477 -0.53 11.36 -20.75
C LYS A 477 -1.53 12.43 -20.39
N TYR A 478 -1.04 13.50 -19.77
CA TYR A 478 -1.86 14.66 -19.46
C TYR A 478 -1.03 15.92 -19.54
N TRP A 479 -1.72 17.04 -19.78
CA TRP A 479 -1.22 18.34 -19.38
C TRP A 479 -2.10 18.97 -18.31
N ARG A 480 -1.50 19.83 -17.52
CA ARG A 480 -2.15 20.63 -16.49
C ARG A 480 -1.66 22.06 -16.57
N LEU A 481 -2.58 23.00 -16.39
CA LEU A 481 -2.29 24.40 -16.12
C LEU A 481 -2.79 24.71 -14.71
N LYS A 482 -1.92 25.20 -13.84
CA LYS A 482 -2.23 25.63 -12.48
C LYS A 482 -1.88 27.10 -12.35
N THR A 483 -2.81 27.91 -11.87
CA THR A 483 -2.60 29.34 -11.57
C THR A 483 -2.95 29.57 -10.11
N GLN A 484 -2.10 30.29 -9.40
CA GLN A 484 -2.31 30.65 -8.00
C GLN A 484 -2.41 32.16 -7.89
N LEU A 485 -3.42 32.65 -7.19
CA LEU A 485 -3.63 34.06 -6.87
C LEU A 485 -3.53 34.19 -5.34
N ASN A 486 -2.71 35.11 -4.86
CA ASN A 486 -2.55 35.35 -3.44
C ASN A 486 -2.62 36.85 -3.17
N TYR A 487 -3.59 37.28 -2.37
CA TYR A 487 -3.74 38.68 -1.99
C TYR A 487 -3.45 38.85 -0.51
N GLY A 488 -2.44 39.66 -0.17
CA GLY A 488 -2.09 40.01 1.21
C GLY A 488 -2.76 41.34 1.60
N PHE A 489 -3.63 41.31 2.61
CA PHE A 489 -4.46 42.45 2.98
C PHE A 489 -3.66 43.55 3.68
N SER A 490 -2.63 43.21 4.46
CA SER A 490 -1.80 44.20 5.14
C SER A 490 -0.82 44.91 4.20
N GLU A 491 -0.43 44.25 3.10
CA GLU A 491 0.45 44.81 2.08
C GLU A 491 -0.30 45.49 0.91
N ASP A 492 -1.63 45.36 0.84
CA ASP A 492 -2.45 45.70 -0.34
C ASP A 492 -1.85 45.19 -1.66
N LYS A 493 -1.45 43.91 -1.68
CA LYS A 493 -0.66 43.34 -2.78
C LYS A 493 -1.21 42.03 -3.29
N LEU A 494 -1.53 42.00 -4.59
CA LEU A 494 -1.83 40.80 -5.35
C LEU A 494 -0.56 40.18 -5.93
N ARG A 495 -0.34 38.91 -5.62
CA ARG A 495 0.72 38.05 -6.14
C ARG A 495 0.08 36.91 -6.95
N TYR A 496 0.78 36.43 -7.97
CA TYR A 496 0.26 35.39 -8.84
C TYR A 496 1.38 34.53 -9.42
N THR A 497 1.10 33.23 -9.56
CA THR A 497 1.99 32.27 -10.24
C THR A 497 1.20 31.43 -11.23
N ALA A 498 1.87 30.95 -12.27
CA ALA A 498 1.32 30.01 -13.24
C ALA A 498 2.32 28.87 -13.48
N GLU A 499 1.80 27.66 -13.63
CA GLU A 499 2.56 26.43 -13.89
C GLU A 499 1.85 25.64 -14.99
N PHE A 500 2.57 25.38 -16.08
CA PHE A 500 2.22 24.39 -17.09
C PHE A 500 3.01 23.11 -16.85
N GLN A 501 2.34 21.97 -16.80
CA GLN A 501 2.96 20.66 -16.63
C GLN A 501 2.47 19.70 -17.73
N GLN A 502 3.37 18.94 -18.34
CA GLN A 502 3.07 17.90 -19.32
C GLN A 502 3.77 16.59 -18.92
N LYS A 503 3.00 15.50 -18.81
CA LYS A 503 3.53 14.13 -18.64
C LYS A 503 3.38 13.35 -19.94
N PHE A 504 4.45 12.73 -20.43
CA PHE A 504 4.44 12.12 -21.78
C PHE A 504 4.17 10.63 -21.82
N ASN A 505 4.35 9.87 -20.73
CA ASN A 505 3.98 8.45 -20.63
C ASN A 505 4.01 7.95 -19.17
N ASN A 506 3.58 6.71 -18.93
CA ASN A 506 3.62 6.03 -17.64
C ASN A 506 4.79 5.04 -17.45
N PHE A 507 5.67 4.88 -18.44
CA PHE A 507 6.79 3.92 -18.40
C PHE A 507 8.06 4.55 -17.83
N SER A 508 8.60 5.56 -18.51
CA SER A 508 9.74 6.37 -18.02
C SER A 508 9.30 7.62 -17.26
N LYS A 509 7.98 7.91 -17.24
CA LYS A 509 7.35 9.02 -16.51
C LYS A 509 8.03 10.39 -16.73
N PRO A 510 8.38 10.77 -17.97
CA PRO A 510 8.94 12.09 -18.24
C PRO A 510 7.90 13.17 -17.96
N VAL A 511 8.30 14.20 -17.23
CA VAL A 511 7.49 15.35 -16.86
C VAL A 511 8.26 16.62 -17.17
N LEU A 512 7.66 17.48 -17.99
CA LEU A 512 8.11 18.86 -18.21
C LEU A 512 7.22 19.79 -17.41
N SER A 513 7.83 20.68 -16.61
CA SER A 513 7.14 21.75 -15.90
C SER A 513 7.75 23.09 -16.25
N ILE A 514 6.91 24.07 -16.59
CA ILE A 514 7.29 25.47 -16.83
C ILE A 514 6.45 26.30 -15.87
N SER A 515 7.09 27.11 -15.04
CA SER A 515 6.40 27.94 -14.05
C SER A 515 7.01 29.33 -13.95
N GLY A 516 6.23 30.28 -13.45
CA GLY A 516 6.71 31.62 -13.15
C GLY A 516 5.64 32.51 -12.55
N GLY A 517 6.07 33.66 -12.05
CA GLY A 517 5.19 34.62 -11.39
C GLY A 517 5.88 35.35 -10.25
N ILE A 518 5.08 35.90 -9.34
CA ILE A 518 5.51 36.59 -8.12
C ILE A 518 4.80 35.92 -6.96
N GLU A 519 5.53 35.52 -5.92
CA GLU A 519 4.99 34.86 -4.74
C GLU A 519 5.71 35.29 -3.45
N THR A 520 5.10 34.95 -2.31
CA THR A 520 5.76 34.91 -1.01
C THR A 520 6.30 33.51 -0.77
N ALA A 521 7.63 33.37 -0.73
CA ALA A 521 8.31 32.11 -0.52
C ALA A 521 8.82 32.01 0.92
N GLU A 522 8.76 30.82 1.51
CA GLU A 522 9.38 30.55 2.80
C GLU A 522 10.90 30.57 2.68
N THR A 523 11.57 31.12 3.71
CA THR A 523 13.03 31.12 3.81
C THR A 523 13.56 29.69 3.92
N ASN A 524 12.89 28.85 4.71
CA ASN A 524 13.16 27.42 4.74
C ASN A 524 12.27 26.67 3.74
N ASP A 525 12.86 26.17 2.65
CA ASP A 525 12.15 25.53 1.54
C ASP A 525 11.62 24.12 1.85
N THR A 526 11.92 23.59 3.03
CA THR A 526 11.35 22.34 3.55
C THR A 526 9.95 22.52 4.16
N ASN A 527 9.50 23.77 4.37
CA ASN A 527 8.21 24.15 4.97
C ASN A 527 7.94 23.45 6.32
N PRO A 528 8.75 23.72 7.36
CA PRO A 528 8.74 22.96 8.62
C PRO A 528 7.51 23.26 9.51
N ILE A 529 6.75 24.31 9.21
CA ILE A 529 5.51 24.68 9.90
C ILE A 529 4.38 24.78 8.87
N SER A 530 3.27 24.08 9.09
CA SER A 530 2.13 24.18 8.17
C SER A 530 1.43 25.53 8.32
N THR A 531 0.77 26.00 7.25
CA THR A 531 0.07 27.31 7.26
C THR A 531 -0.94 27.43 8.39
N ARG A 532 -1.71 26.36 8.65
CA ARG A 532 -2.67 26.31 9.76
C ARG A 532 -2.01 26.34 11.13
N MET A 533 -0.89 25.65 11.28
CA MET A 533 -0.11 25.73 12.52
C MET A 533 0.41 27.16 12.71
N ASN A 534 0.89 27.79 11.65
CA ASN A 534 1.32 29.19 11.67
C ASN A 534 0.19 30.15 12.06
N ASP A 535 -1.02 29.95 11.54
CA ASP A 535 -2.20 30.74 11.91
C ASP A 535 -2.44 30.70 13.43
N ILE A 536 -2.43 29.48 13.99
CA ILE A 536 -2.63 29.24 15.42
C ILE A 536 -1.50 29.87 16.24
N THR A 537 -0.24 29.58 15.89
CA THR A 537 0.92 30.07 16.64
C THR A 537 1.06 31.59 16.59
N SER A 538 0.72 32.20 15.45
CA SER A 538 0.74 33.66 15.32
C SER A 538 -0.39 34.28 16.13
N LEU A 539 -1.65 33.94 15.84
CA LEU A 539 -2.81 34.64 16.38
C LEU A 539 -3.07 34.36 17.87
N PHE A 540 -2.82 33.15 18.36
CA PHE A 540 -3.15 32.75 19.75
C PHE A 540 -1.94 32.74 20.69
N PHE A 541 -0.72 32.71 20.15
CA PHE A 541 0.50 32.57 20.95
C PHE A 541 1.55 33.65 20.65
N GLU A 542 1.25 34.61 19.77
CA GLU A 542 2.13 35.72 19.40
C GLU A 542 3.51 35.26 18.90
N ARG A 543 3.57 34.09 18.22
CA ARG A 543 4.80 33.50 17.70
C ARG A 543 4.91 33.66 16.19
N ASN A 544 5.91 34.42 15.76
CA ASN A 544 6.27 34.57 14.35
C ASN A 544 7.38 33.58 13.96
N TYR A 545 7.02 32.34 13.64
CA TYR A 545 7.97 31.32 13.20
C TYR A 545 8.19 31.28 11.68
N LEU A 546 7.15 31.60 10.90
CA LEU A 546 7.21 31.64 9.44
C LEU A 546 7.98 32.88 8.95
N LYS A 547 9.04 32.68 8.17
CA LYS A 547 9.87 33.78 7.63
C LYS A 547 9.80 33.79 6.11
N LEU A 548 9.35 34.91 5.54
CA LEU A 548 8.98 34.99 4.13
C LEU A 548 9.85 35.98 3.35
N TYR A 549 10.03 35.76 2.06
CA TYR A 549 10.58 36.74 1.14
C TYR A 549 9.79 36.77 -0.16
N GLN A 550 9.94 37.84 -0.94
CA GLN A 550 9.31 37.92 -2.24
C GLN A 550 10.20 37.29 -3.29
N ARG A 551 9.62 36.40 -4.11
CA ARG A 551 10.29 35.79 -5.25
C ARG A 551 9.51 36.05 -6.52
N LYS A 552 10.12 36.77 -7.47
CA LYS A 552 9.68 36.85 -8.85
C LYS A 552 10.54 35.92 -9.69
N PHE A 553 9.94 34.93 -10.36
CA PHE A 553 10.72 33.88 -10.99
C PHE A 553 10.16 33.38 -12.32
N GLY A 554 11.04 32.75 -13.09
CA GLY A 554 10.71 31.85 -14.18
C GLY A 554 11.54 30.58 -14.05
N LYS A 555 10.92 29.42 -14.18
CA LYS A 555 11.54 28.11 -13.93
C LYS A 555 11.10 27.09 -15.00
N ILE A 556 12.06 26.35 -15.52
CA ILE A 556 11.84 25.17 -16.36
C ILE A 556 12.43 23.96 -15.64
N ALA A 557 11.65 22.89 -15.51
CA ALA A 557 12.04 21.66 -14.83
C ALA A 557 11.72 20.42 -15.68
N TRP A 558 12.59 19.42 -15.60
CA TRP A 558 12.43 18.11 -16.22
C TRP A 558 12.68 17.01 -15.19
N GLN A 559 11.82 16.00 -15.18
CA GLN A 559 11.97 14.81 -14.34
C GLN A 559 11.70 13.56 -15.17
N GLN A 560 12.50 12.51 -15.01
CA GLN A 560 12.31 11.24 -15.69
C GLN A 560 13.02 10.08 -14.97
N GLU A 561 12.43 8.88 -15.01
CA GLU A 561 13.15 7.63 -14.75
C GLU A 561 13.96 7.24 -16.00
N VAL A 562 15.28 7.46 -15.95
CA VAL A 562 16.19 7.27 -17.10
C VAL A 562 16.40 5.79 -17.39
N PHE A 563 16.57 5.01 -16.32
CA PHE A 563 16.53 3.55 -16.32
C PHE A 563 15.99 3.06 -14.98
N ASN A 564 15.63 1.78 -14.89
CA ASN A 564 14.99 1.25 -13.70
C ASN A 564 15.82 1.49 -12.43
N GLY A 565 15.28 2.28 -11.51
CA GLY A 565 15.93 2.64 -10.25
C GLY A 565 16.74 3.93 -10.27
N LEU A 566 16.93 4.60 -11.43
CA LEU A 566 17.52 5.95 -11.49
C LEU A 566 16.50 6.96 -12.00
N GLU A 567 16.08 7.87 -11.13
CA GLU A 567 15.29 9.04 -11.47
C GLU A 567 16.17 10.28 -11.44
N ILE A 568 16.13 11.05 -12.53
CA ILE A 568 16.83 12.33 -12.63
C ILE A 568 15.80 13.45 -12.64
N GLN A 569 16.04 14.47 -11.83
CA GLN A 569 15.33 15.73 -11.84
C GLN A 569 16.33 16.85 -12.07
N THR A 570 16.00 17.77 -12.98
CA THR A 570 16.79 18.98 -13.21
C THR A 570 15.91 20.18 -13.41
N ASP A 571 16.36 21.34 -12.94
CA ASP A 571 15.68 22.60 -13.23
C ASP A 571 16.66 23.76 -13.38
N LEU A 572 16.21 24.75 -14.15
CA LEU A 572 16.86 26.04 -14.32
C LEU A 572 15.84 27.12 -14.00
N SER A 573 16.21 28.07 -13.14
CA SER A 573 15.35 29.19 -12.79
C SER A 573 16.10 30.52 -12.76
N PHE A 574 15.43 31.58 -13.18
CA PHE A 574 15.80 32.96 -12.88
C PHE A 574 14.94 33.44 -11.70
N GLN A 575 15.54 34.10 -10.73
CA GLN A 575 14.85 34.60 -9.53
C GLN A 575 15.28 36.03 -9.24
N ASP A 576 14.33 36.94 -9.17
CA ASP A 576 14.43 38.29 -8.61
C ASP A 576 13.83 38.26 -7.20
N ARG A 577 14.65 38.56 -6.20
CA ARG A 577 14.35 38.32 -4.78
C ARG A 577 14.42 39.61 -4.00
N SER A 578 13.42 39.83 -3.15
CA SER A 578 13.38 40.98 -2.25
C SER A 578 13.05 40.57 -0.83
N ALA A 579 13.73 41.14 0.16
CA ALA A 579 13.42 40.93 1.56
C ALA A 579 12.07 41.58 1.92
N LEU A 580 11.26 40.88 2.71
CA LEU A 580 9.99 41.40 3.23
C LEU A 580 10.14 41.73 4.72
N LEU A 581 9.35 42.68 5.21
CA LEU A 581 9.30 43.07 6.62
C LEU A 581 7.92 42.73 7.19
N ASN A 582 7.81 42.70 8.53
CA ASN A 582 6.50 42.57 9.16
C ASN A 582 5.67 43.82 8.83
N THR A 583 4.40 43.62 8.49
CA THR A 583 3.45 44.72 8.19
C THR A 583 2.30 44.77 9.18
N THR A 584 2.15 43.74 10.02
CA THR A 584 1.14 43.68 11.07
C THR A 584 1.68 42.98 12.31
N ASP A 585 1.14 43.37 13.45
CA ASP A 585 1.33 42.80 14.79
C ASP A 585 0.01 42.27 15.37
N GLN A 586 -0.99 41.99 14.52
CA GLN A 586 -2.29 41.49 14.97
C GLN A 586 -2.18 40.14 15.70
N TYR A 587 -2.87 40.03 16.84
CA TYR A 587 -3.10 38.80 17.61
C TYR A 587 -4.52 38.79 18.22
N TRP A 588 -4.97 37.65 18.73
CA TRP A 588 -6.30 37.46 19.33
C TRP A 588 -6.27 37.23 20.84
N VAL A 589 -5.17 36.69 21.38
CA VAL A 589 -4.99 36.44 22.81
C VAL A 589 -3.69 37.09 23.24
N THR A 590 -3.78 38.01 24.21
CA THR A 590 -2.62 38.71 24.78
C THR A 590 -1.81 37.79 25.68
N ASN A 591 -0.49 37.86 25.58
CA ASN A 591 0.46 37.20 26.46
C ASN A 591 1.51 38.22 26.95
N ASP A 592 1.43 38.60 28.22
CA ASP A 592 2.16 39.74 28.80
C ASP A 592 3.70 39.68 28.63
N ASP A 593 4.26 38.49 28.44
CA ASP A 593 5.71 38.23 28.33
C ASP A 593 6.17 37.88 26.89
N VAL A 594 5.32 38.04 25.87
CA VAL A 594 5.64 37.63 24.49
C VAL A 594 5.44 38.78 23.51
N GLN A 595 6.36 38.90 22.56
CA GLN A 595 6.22 39.79 21.41
C GLN A 595 6.59 39.03 20.13
N TYR A 596 6.02 39.47 19.01
CA TYR A 596 6.42 38.95 17.71
C TYR A 596 7.90 39.22 17.43
N THR A 597 8.56 38.29 16.74
CA THR A 597 9.89 38.53 16.19
C THR A 597 9.78 39.16 14.80
N SER A 598 10.82 39.87 14.38
CA SER A 598 10.97 40.41 13.03
C SER A 598 10.99 39.29 11.98
N ASN A 599 10.70 39.61 10.73
CA ASN A 599 10.84 38.66 9.62
C ASN A 599 12.32 38.30 9.32
N ASN A 600 13.28 38.94 10.00
CA ASN A 600 14.70 38.60 9.91
C ASN A 600 15.10 37.67 11.08
N PRO A 601 15.26 36.35 10.86
CA PRO A 601 15.63 35.43 11.93
C PRO A 601 17.03 35.69 12.52
N LEU A 602 17.91 36.42 11.83
CA LEU A 602 19.24 36.78 12.33
C LEU A 602 19.18 37.95 13.34
N GLN A 603 18.15 38.79 13.28
CA GLN A 603 17.96 39.94 14.15
C GLN A 603 16.48 40.01 14.57
N PRO A 604 16.03 39.08 15.44
CA PRO A 604 14.62 38.89 15.76
C PRO A 604 13.96 40.12 16.42
N ASP A 605 14.72 41.00 17.05
CA ASP A 605 14.19 42.20 17.73
C ASP A 605 14.30 43.47 16.87
N ASN A 606 14.89 43.38 15.67
CA ASN A 606 15.06 44.51 14.75
C ASN A 606 14.10 44.40 13.55
N PHE A 607 12.96 45.07 13.64
CA PHE A 607 11.89 45.02 12.62
C PHE A 607 12.23 45.72 11.30
N ASP A 608 13.25 46.58 11.29
CA ASP A 608 13.72 47.27 10.08
C ASP A 608 14.85 46.52 9.36
N SER A 609 15.35 45.44 9.96
CA SER A 609 16.46 44.67 9.41
C SER A 609 16.03 43.74 8.27
N LYS A 610 16.90 43.61 7.25
CA LYS A 610 16.73 42.69 6.13
C LYS A 610 17.72 41.52 6.25
N PRO A 611 17.28 40.26 6.08
CA PRO A 611 18.18 39.09 6.14
C PRO A 611 19.14 38.98 4.94
N PHE A 612 18.85 39.71 3.85
CA PHE A 612 19.69 39.78 2.65
C PHE A 612 19.35 41.04 1.84
N LEU A 613 20.27 41.46 0.96
CA LEU A 613 20.03 42.52 -0.02
C LEU A 613 19.24 42.02 -1.23
N ASP A 614 18.33 42.85 -1.73
CA ASP A 614 17.55 42.57 -2.94
C ASP A 614 18.50 42.32 -4.12
N HIS A 615 18.26 41.23 -4.87
CA HIS A 615 19.19 40.73 -5.88
C HIS A 615 18.48 39.83 -6.89
N HIS A 616 19.13 39.61 -8.03
CA HIS A 616 18.71 38.60 -9.01
C HIS A 616 19.72 37.44 -9.02
N ILE A 617 19.28 36.23 -9.34
CA ILE A 617 20.14 35.04 -9.43
C ILE A 617 19.57 34.00 -10.38
N PHE A 618 20.43 33.29 -11.10
CA PHE A 618 20.07 32.04 -11.77
C PHE A 618 20.39 30.85 -10.88
N LYS A 619 19.45 29.91 -10.76
CA LYS A 619 19.66 28.64 -10.05
C LYS A 619 19.54 27.47 -10.99
N PHE A 620 20.57 26.63 -11.02
CA PHE A 620 20.55 25.33 -11.67
C PHE A 620 20.55 24.22 -10.62
N ASN A 621 19.63 23.28 -10.75
CA ASN A 621 19.53 22.11 -9.89
C ASN A 621 19.65 20.83 -10.71
N LEU A 622 20.44 19.88 -10.21
CA LEU A 622 20.52 18.51 -10.71
C LEU A 622 20.41 17.56 -9.52
N ALA A 623 19.38 16.73 -9.50
CA ALA A 623 19.16 15.73 -8.48
C ALA A 623 19.01 14.33 -9.11
N GLY A 624 19.66 13.34 -8.51
CA GLY A 624 19.51 11.93 -8.85
C GLY A 624 19.01 11.14 -7.65
N LYS A 625 17.92 10.40 -7.83
CA LYS A 625 17.39 9.43 -6.87
C LYS A 625 17.69 8.03 -7.37
N ILE A 626 18.42 7.27 -6.56
CA ILE A 626 18.88 5.91 -6.86
C ILE A 626 18.21 4.94 -5.89
N ASN A 627 17.31 4.12 -6.42
CA ASN A 627 16.73 2.97 -5.73
C ASN A 627 17.46 1.72 -6.20
N PHE A 628 18.33 1.18 -5.35
CA PHE A 628 19.00 -0.09 -5.65
C PHE A 628 18.01 -1.25 -5.62
N ASP A 629 18.25 -2.27 -6.44
CA ASP A 629 17.48 -3.52 -6.42
C ASP A 629 15.96 -3.32 -6.70
N GLN A 630 15.59 -2.21 -7.35
CA GLN A 630 14.20 -1.85 -7.60
C GLN A 630 13.54 -2.86 -8.54
N ASN A 631 12.45 -3.47 -8.09
CA ASN A 631 11.61 -4.32 -8.93
C ASN A 631 10.47 -3.48 -9.52
N TYR A 632 9.79 -3.98 -10.55
CA TYR A 632 8.63 -3.31 -11.12
C TYR A 632 7.64 -4.29 -11.75
N MET A 633 6.41 -3.82 -11.90
CA MET A 633 5.32 -4.47 -12.60
C MET A 633 5.06 -3.75 -13.92
N SER A 634 4.96 -4.50 -15.00
CA SER A 634 4.66 -4.00 -16.35
C SER A 634 3.21 -4.25 -16.69
N TYR A 635 2.42 -3.19 -16.67
CA TYR A 635 1.04 -3.19 -17.12
C TYR A 635 0.97 -2.68 -18.58
N PRO A 636 -0.09 -2.98 -19.33
CA PRO A 636 -0.25 -2.49 -20.70
C PRO A 636 -0.21 -0.96 -20.82
N ASP A 637 -0.62 -0.25 -19.78
CA ASP A 637 -0.75 1.20 -19.71
C ASP A 637 0.41 1.90 -18.96
N GLY A 638 1.34 1.15 -18.39
CA GLY A 638 2.38 1.75 -17.56
C GLY A 638 3.29 0.80 -16.79
N LYS A 639 4.31 1.41 -16.18
CA LYS A 639 5.28 0.75 -15.30
C LYS A 639 5.07 1.21 -13.86
N TYR A 640 4.93 0.26 -12.94
CA TYR A 640 4.74 0.51 -11.51
C TYR A 640 5.93 -0.04 -10.72
N ASN A 641 6.70 0.86 -10.11
CA ASN A 641 7.93 0.50 -9.40
C ASN A 641 7.58 -0.01 -8.00
N ILE A 642 8.22 -1.11 -7.59
CA ILE A 642 8.16 -1.68 -6.26
C ILE A 642 9.50 -1.37 -5.58
N SER A 643 9.46 -0.52 -4.55
CA SER A 643 10.65 -0.19 -3.76
C SER A 643 11.14 -1.40 -2.97
N SER A 644 12.46 -1.64 -3.00
CA SER A 644 13.13 -2.61 -2.14
C SER A 644 13.63 -1.91 -0.88
N ASN A 645 13.44 -2.54 0.29
CA ASN A 645 13.97 -2.04 1.57
C ASN A 645 15.31 -2.69 1.95
N LYS A 646 15.84 -3.58 1.11
CA LYS A 646 17.11 -4.28 1.34
C LYS A 646 18.32 -3.35 1.31
N TYR A 647 18.24 -2.29 0.52
CA TYR A 647 19.28 -1.27 0.38
C TYR A 647 18.68 0.12 0.63
N PRO A 648 19.49 1.10 1.06
CA PRO A 648 19.04 2.47 1.21
C PRO A 648 18.71 3.10 -0.15
N THR A 649 17.76 4.03 -0.18
CA THR A 649 17.63 4.97 -1.29
C THR A 649 18.71 6.05 -1.14
N LEU A 650 19.45 6.30 -2.22
CA LEU A 650 20.47 7.34 -2.29
C LEU A 650 19.97 8.51 -3.15
N TYR A 651 19.99 9.70 -2.58
CA TYR A 651 19.78 10.95 -3.28
C TYR A 651 21.11 11.69 -3.39
N LEU A 652 21.43 12.15 -4.59
CA LEU A 652 22.56 13.02 -4.86
C LEU A 652 22.02 14.31 -5.46
N GLY A 653 22.50 15.45 -4.98
CA GLY A 653 22.09 16.76 -5.45
C GLY A 653 23.28 17.66 -5.70
N TYR A 654 23.20 18.40 -6.80
CA TYR A 654 24.07 19.52 -7.10
C TYR A 654 23.20 20.74 -7.38
N GLU A 655 23.49 21.84 -6.71
CA GLU A 655 22.80 23.11 -6.84
C GLU A 655 23.82 24.20 -7.10
N LYS A 656 23.57 25.04 -8.09
CA LYS A 656 24.42 26.15 -8.46
C LYS A 656 23.62 27.44 -8.49
N GLY A 657 23.99 28.39 -7.65
CA GLY A 657 23.61 29.80 -7.78
C GLY A 657 24.65 30.52 -8.63
N PHE A 658 24.25 31.13 -9.75
CA PHE A 658 25.18 31.81 -10.66
C PHE A 658 24.56 33.04 -11.32
N ALA A 659 25.41 33.88 -11.90
CA ALA A 659 25.02 35.13 -12.54
C ALA A 659 24.17 36.04 -11.63
N ALA A 660 24.49 36.03 -10.32
CA ALA A 660 23.93 37.00 -9.39
C ALA A 660 24.51 38.41 -9.65
N ASP A 661 23.66 39.42 -9.56
CA ASP A 661 24.06 40.84 -9.65
C ASP A 661 24.91 41.27 -8.45
N ILE A 662 24.72 40.64 -7.30
CA ILE A 662 25.67 40.63 -6.19
C ILE A 662 26.60 39.43 -6.36
N SER A 663 27.81 39.65 -6.87
CA SER A 663 28.75 38.59 -7.28
C SER A 663 29.06 37.56 -6.18
N ASN A 664 29.01 37.98 -4.92
CA ASN A 664 29.30 37.14 -3.75
C ASN A 664 28.15 36.20 -3.37
N TYR A 665 26.99 36.32 -4.02
CA TYR A 665 25.85 35.42 -3.83
C TYR A 665 25.88 34.20 -4.77
N ASN A 666 26.88 34.09 -5.65
CA ASN A 666 27.07 32.88 -6.44
C ASN A 666 27.65 31.75 -5.56
N TYR A 667 27.18 30.52 -5.73
CA TYR A 667 27.66 29.37 -4.96
C TYR A 667 27.45 28.05 -5.69
N ASP A 668 28.13 27.04 -5.20
CA ASP A 668 27.90 25.64 -5.54
C ASP A 668 27.61 24.86 -4.25
N GLN A 669 26.59 24.01 -4.27
CA GLN A 669 26.26 23.11 -3.16
C GLN A 669 26.19 21.67 -3.67
N PHE A 670 26.89 20.78 -2.99
CA PHE A 670 26.75 19.34 -3.16
C PHE A 670 26.05 18.78 -1.94
N LYS A 671 25.04 17.95 -2.16
CA LYS A 671 24.24 17.33 -1.10
C LYS A 671 24.03 15.86 -1.39
N PHE A 672 23.98 15.06 -0.33
CA PHE A 672 23.57 13.68 -0.38
C PHE A 672 22.52 13.41 0.69
N TRP A 673 21.67 12.43 0.43
CA TRP A 673 20.72 11.92 1.41
C TRP A 673 20.57 10.41 1.24
N ILE A 674 20.74 9.68 2.34
CA ILE A 674 20.60 8.23 2.43
C ILE A 674 19.40 7.96 3.33
N LEU A 675 18.43 7.20 2.84
CA LEU A 675 17.22 6.83 3.58
C LEU A 675 16.99 5.32 3.51
N GLN A 676 16.75 4.67 4.64
CA GLN A 676 16.37 3.26 4.66
C GLN A 676 15.43 2.95 5.82
N ASP A 677 14.41 2.13 5.54
CA ASP A 677 13.54 1.52 6.53
C ASP A 677 13.78 0.00 6.55
N LEU A 678 14.14 -0.55 7.70
CA LEU A 678 14.45 -1.97 7.92
C LEU A 678 13.38 -2.64 8.77
N GLU A 679 12.79 -3.72 8.26
CA GLU A 679 11.84 -4.54 9.02
C GLU A 679 12.57 -5.66 9.78
N LEU A 680 12.82 -5.44 11.08
CA LEU A 680 13.56 -6.33 11.98
C LEU A 680 12.71 -7.49 12.51
N GLY A 681 12.03 -8.20 11.61
CA GLY A 681 11.21 -9.36 11.99
C GLY A 681 10.00 -8.96 12.83
N ASN A 682 9.75 -9.74 13.88
CA ASN A 682 8.73 -9.42 14.88
C ASN A 682 9.18 -8.34 15.90
N LYS A 683 10.43 -7.82 15.82
CA LYS A 683 10.96 -6.80 16.75
C LYS A 683 10.57 -5.37 16.41
N GLY A 684 9.94 -5.16 15.24
CA GLY A 684 9.50 -3.84 14.79
C GLY A 684 10.25 -3.35 13.55
N SER A 685 10.11 -2.06 13.26
CA SER A 685 10.71 -1.38 12.12
C SER A 685 11.72 -0.33 12.59
N PHE A 686 12.91 -0.36 12.00
CA PHE A 686 13.97 0.61 12.25
C PHE A 686 14.21 1.45 11.00
N GLY A 687 14.00 2.75 11.07
CA GLY A 687 14.31 3.67 9.98
C GLY A 687 15.51 4.54 10.33
N TYR A 688 16.30 4.90 9.33
CA TYR A 688 17.33 5.92 9.45
C TYR A 688 17.42 6.82 8.23
N SER A 689 17.84 8.06 8.46
CA SER A 689 17.99 9.11 7.45
C SER A 689 19.29 9.86 7.73
N ILE A 690 20.20 9.89 6.77
CA ILE A 690 21.48 10.60 6.87
C ILE A 690 21.57 11.58 5.71
N LYS A 691 21.63 12.87 6.01
CA LYS A 691 21.77 13.96 5.04
C LYS A 691 23.09 14.67 5.29
N GLY A 692 23.74 15.11 4.24
CA GLY A 692 24.93 15.93 4.39
C GLY A 692 25.19 16.76 3.15
N GLY A 693 25.96 17.82 3.33
CA GLY A 693 26.32 18.68 2.21
C GLY A 693 27.49 19.59 2.51
N THR A 694 28.03 20.13 1.44
CA THR A 694 29.13 21.09 1.43
C THR A 694 28.80 22.21 0.46
N PHE A 695 29.30 23.40 0.77
CA PHE A 695 29.21 24.55 -0.10
C PHE A 695 30.59 24.95 -0.62
N ILE A 696 30.64 25.57 -1.79
CA ILE A 696 31.83 26.17 -2.38
C ILE A 696 31.48 27.60 -2.79
N ASN A 697 32.39 28.54 -2.53
CA ASN A 697 32.21 29.99 -2.79
C ASN A 697 31.01 30.62 -2.05
N ALA A 698 30.59 30.04 -0.93
CA ALA A 698 29.34 30.42 -0.27
C ALA A 698 29.49 31.39 0.92
N GLU A 699 30.67 31.98 1.14
CA GLU A 699 31.00 32.71 2.37
C GLU A 699 30.06 33.89 2.66
N ALA A 700 29.54 34.53 1.61
CA ALA A 700 28.70 35.72 1.71
C ALA A 700 27.36 35.57 0.96
N ILE A 701 26.86 34.34 0.78
CA ILE A 701 25.55 34.12 0.12
C ILE A 701 24.40 34.71 0.92
N ALA A 702 23.29 34.95 0.24
CA ALA A 702 22.06 35.39 0.89
C ALA A 702 21.57 34.33 1.90
N PHE A 703 21.01 34.79 3.03
CA PHE A 703 20.52 33.89 4.08
C PHE A 703 19.46 32.88 3.57
N VAL A 704 18.66 33.27 2.57
CA VAL A 704 17.66 32.40 1.91
C VAL A 704 18.26 31.22 1.13
N ASP A 705 19.57 31.20 0.89
CA ASP A 705 20.29 30.09 0.25
C ASP A 705 21.11 29.27 1.26
N TYR A 706 20.99 29.56 2.56
CA TYR A 706 21.61 28.72 3.60
C TYR A 706 20.90 27.38 3.64
N ARG A 707 21.61 26.34 4.10
CA ARG A 707 20.96 25.11 4.53
C ARG A 707 20.21 25.39 5.82
N HIS A 708 18.89 25.36 5.74
CA HIS A 708 18.00 25.35 6.89
C HIS A 708 17.64 23.92 7.30
N PHE A 709 17.28 23.73 8.57
CA PHE A 709 16.98 22.43 9.16
C PHE A 709 15.55 22.41 9.70
N ASP A 710 14.92 21.23 9.63
CA ASP A 710 13.53 21.01 10.05
C ASP A 710 13.42 20.96 11.57
N GLY A 711 13.39 22.14 12.21
CA GLY A 711 13.15 22.31 13.64
C GLY A 711 11.66 22.24 14.02
N ASN A 712 11.37 22.35 15.32
CA ASN A 712 10.00 22.45 15.83
C ASN A 712 9.93 23.22 17.15
N GLN A 713 9.13 24.28 17.18
CA GLN A 713 8.85 25.08 18.39
C GLN A 713 7.37 25.11 18.79
N THR A 714 6.55 24.26 18.18
CA THR A 714 5.09 24.21 18.39
C THR A 714 4.67 23.12 19.39
N ARG A 715 5.58 22.19 19.73
CA ARG A 715 5.32 20.97 20.51
C ARG A 715 4.30 20.02 19.88
N ILE A 716 3.90 20.26 18.63
CA ILE A 716 3.04 19.37 17.85
C ILE A 716 3.89 18.66 16.80
N GLY A 717 3.74 17.34 16.72
CA GLY A 717 4.39 16.50 15.72
C GLY A 717 3.42 16.09 14.61
N ASN A 718 3.78 16.30 13.35
CA ASN A 718 3.04 15.79 12.17
C ASN A 718 3.98 15.09 11.17
N GLY A 719 3.49 14.12 10.39
CA GLY A 719 4.27 13.47 9.34
C GLY A 719 5.38 12.53 9.85
N SER A 720 6.47 12.41 9.07
CA SER A 720 7.60 11.52 9.36
C SER A 720 8.56 12.13 10.38
N TYR A 721 8.93 11.35 11.40
CA TYR A 721 9.89 11.74 12.45
C TYR A 721 11.35 11.45 12.05
N LEU A 722 11.58 10.85 10.88
CA LEU A 722 12.92 10.50 10.39
C LEU A 722 13.62 11.63 9.62
N ASN A 723 13.04 12.84 9.55
CA ASN A 723 13.59 13.93 8.74
C ASN A 723 13.49 15.30 9.43
N LYS A 724 13.24 15.33 10.73
CA LYS A 724 13.03 16.55 11.50
C LYS A 724 13.49 16.39 12.94
N TYR A 725 13.66 17.53 13.60
CA TYR A 725 13.92 17.67 15.01
C TYR A 725 12.63 18.10 15.71
N ASN A 726 12.47 17.70 16.97
CA ASN A 726 11.27 17.98 17.73
C ASN A 726 11.41 19.19 18.67
N LEU A 727 12.64 19.56 19.02
CA LEU A 727 12.93 20.67 19.93
C LEU A 727 13.87 21.72 19.32
N LEU A 728 14.56 21.42 18.21
CA LEU A 728 15.46 22.37 17.55
C LEU A 728 14.70 23.64 17.15
N PRO A 729 15.13 24.83 17.62
CA PRO A 729 14.56 26.09 17.18
C PRO A 729 14.74 26.34 15.68
N TYR A 730 13.76 27.00 15.07
CA TYR A 730 13.81 27.35 13.65
C TYR A 730 14.99 28.28 13.38
N TYR A 731 15.68 28.05 12.26
CA TYR A 731 16.79 28.86 11.75
C TYR A 731 18.07 28.92 12.60
N GLN A 732 18.05 28.52 13.88
CA GLN A 732 19.17 28.70 14.82
C GLN A 732 20.50 28.10 14.34
N LEU A 733 20.45 26.95 13.68
CA LEU A 733 21.64 26.24 13.20
C LEU A 733 21.81 26.31 11.68
N SER A 734 21.12 27.23 10.99
CA SER A 734 21.26 27.39 9.54
C SER A 734 22.71 27.66 9.15
N THR A 735 23.18 27.09 8.04
CA THR A 735 24.58 27.20 7.64
C THR A 735 24.77 27.27 6.13
N ASN A 736 25.77 28.04 5.71
CA ASN A 736 26.31 28.07 4.36
C ASN A 736 27.61 27.24 4.24
N ASN A 737 27.86 26.31 5.17
CA ASN A 737 29.08 25.51 5.24
C ASN A 737 28.77 24.01 5.38
N ASN A 738 29.79 23.20 5.63
CA ASN A 738 29.65 21.76 5.78
C ASN A 738 28.68 21.40 6.90
N TYR A 739 27.77 20.47 6.61
CA TYR A 739 26.79 19.98 7.56
C TYR A 739 26.56 18.46 7.42
N LEU A 740 26.17 17.84 8.52
CA LEU A 740 25.72 16.46 8.61
C LEU A 740 24.50 16.40 9.54
N GLU A 741 23.45 15.75 9.06
CA GLU A 741 22.19 15.50 9.76
C GLU A 741 21.94 13.99 9.76
N ALA A 742 21.62 13.42 10.92
CA ALA A 742 21.33 12.01 11.06
C ALA A 742 20.13 11.80 11.98
N HIS A 743 19.17 11.01 11.54
CA HIS A 743 18.00 10.60 12.32
C HIS A 743 17.90 9.08 12.29
N ALA A 744 17.48 8.50 13.42
CA ALA A 744 17.13 7.10 13.53
C ALA A 744 15.91 6.95 14.42
N GLU A 745 15.00 6.05 14.05
CA GLU A 745 13.81 5.73 14.85
C GLU A 745 13.57 4.22 14.82
N HIS A 746 13.29 3.63 15.98
CA HIS A 746 12.81 2.26 16.08
C HIS A 746 11.40 2.22 16.66
N ASN A 747 10.45 1.73 15.86
CA ASN A 747 9.10 1.44 16.31
C ASN A 747 8.99 -0.06 16.61
N PHE A 748 8.83 -0.42 17.88
CA PHE A 748 8.76 -1.81 18.32
C PHE A 748 7.48 -2.54 17.87
N LYS A 749 6.46 -1.82 17.36
CA LYS A 749 5.20 -2.38 16.85
C LYS A 749 4.62 -3.44 17.82
N GLY A 750 4.62 -3.14 19.12
CA GLY A 750 4.07 -3.99 20.18
C GLY A 750 5.03 -5.02 20.80
N PHE A 751 6.25 -5.21 20.27
CA PHE A 751 7.18 -6.26 20.73
C PHE A 751 7.54 -6.19 22.22
N ILE A 752 7.64 -4.97 22.76
CA ILE A 752 7.96 -4.71 24.17
C ILE A 752 6.66 -4.60 24.98
N LEU A 753 5.81 -3.61 24.68
CA LEU A 753 4.63 -3.31 25.49
C LEU A 753 3.56 -4.41 25.45
N GLY A 754 3.47 -5.18 24.37
CA GLY A 754 2.56 -6.33 24.25
C GLY A 754 2.90 -7.49 25.20
N LYS A 755 4.10 -7.52 25.77
CA LYS A 755 4.52 -8.54 26.75
C LYS A 755 4.29 -8.12 28.20
N LEU A 756 4.03 -6.84 28.45
CA LEU A 756 3.82 -6.31 29.79
C LEU A 756 2.35 -6.50 30.20
N PRO A 757 2.06 -7.18 31.33
CA PRO A 757 0.70 -7.32 31.82
C PRO A 757 0.01 -5.96 31.98
N LEU A 758 -1.30 -5.93 31.77
CA LEU A 758 -2.15 -4.72 31.73
C LEU A 758 -1.92 -3.82 30.51
N LEU A 759 -0.67 -3.49 30.19
CA LEU A 759 -0.34 -2.65 29.03
C LEU A 759 -0.61 -3.36 27.70
N ASN A 760 -0.49 -4.69 27.66
CA ASN A 760 -0.81 -5.50 26.49
C ASN A 760 -2.27 -5.38 26.01
N LYS A 761 -3.20 -4.97 26.88
CA LYS A 761 -4.61 -4.73 26.52
C LYS A 761 -4.80 -3.42 25.74
N LEU A 762 -3.86 -2.47 25.86
CA LEU A 762 -3.96 -1.15 25.23
C LEU A 762 -3.50 -1.16 23.76
N ASN A 763 -2.69 -2.16 23.38
CA ASN A 763 -2.08 -2.30 22.05
C ASN A 763 -1.22 -1.08 21.64
N TYR A 764 -0.52 -0.47 22.61
CA TYR A 764 0.38 0.65 22.37
C TYR A 764 1.74 0.19 21.85
N ASN A 765 2.38 1.05 21.08
CA ASN A 765 3.67 0.80 20.47
C ASN A 765 4.72 1.71 21.08
N LEU A 766 5.75 1.12 21.70
CA LEU A 766 6.94 1.88 22.12
C LEU A 766 7.70 2.32 20.85
N VAL A 767 8.11 3.57 20.83
CA VAL A 767 8.98 4.15 19.80
C VAL A 767 10.14 4.84 20.50
N ILE A 768 11.34 4.64 19.97
CA ILE A 768 12.55 5.35 20.41
C ILE A 768 13.18 6.05 19.22
N GLY A 769 13.71 7.25 19.41
CA GLY A 769 14.34 8.04 18.36
C GLY A 769 15.63 8.70 18.83
N ALA A 770 16.52 8.95 17.87
CA ALA A 770 17.75 9.69 18.07
C ALA A 770 18.02 10.58 16.85
N HIS A 771 18.44 11.82 17.09
CA HIS A 771 18.73 12.81 16.06
C HIS A 771 20.03 13.54 16.37
N LEU A 772 20.79 13.87 15.33
CA LEU A 772 22.09 14.55 15.39
C LEU A 772 22.17 15.57 14.26
N LEU A 773 22.54 16.80 14.60
CA LEU A 773 22.92 17.84 13.65
C LEU A 773 24.32 18.34 13.99
N ALA A 774 25.25 18.22 13.04
CA ALA A 774 26.57 18.80 13.12
C ALA A 774 26.75 19.82 11.98
N THR A 775 27.14 21.04 12.33
CA THR A 775 27.53 22.09 11.38
C THR A 775 28.95 22.52 11.69
N LYS A 776 29.70 23.04 10.72
CA LYS A 776 31.11 23.39 10.89
C LYS A 776 31.35 24.40 12.02
N ASP A 777 30.45 25.37 12.16
CA ASP A 777 30.65 26.55 13.01
C ASP A 777 29.99 26.42 14.39
N ASN A 778 29.32 25.30 14.68
CA ASN A 778 28.62 25.07 15.95
C ASN A 778 28.98 23.71 16.55
N ASN A 779 28.84 23.57 17.86
CA ASN A 779 28.88 22.25 18.49
C ASN A 779 27.72 21.38 17.99
N PRO A 780 27.88 20.04 17.96
CA PRO A 780 26.80 19.16 17.56
C PRO A 780 25.56 19.29 18.46
N TYR A 781 24.40 19.37 17.82
CA TYR A 781 23.09 19.30 18.45
C TYR A 781 22.58 17.86 18.44
N THR A 782 22.00 17.40 19.55
CA THR A 782 21.43 16.04 19.63
C THR A 782 20.05 16.05 20.28
N GLU A 783 19.20 15.13 19.86
CA GLU A 783 17.91 14.85 20.51
C GLU A 783 17.68 13.35 20.66
N TYR A 784 17.08 12.95 21.77
CA TYR A 784 16.64 11.59 22.02
C TYR A 784 15.17 11.59 22.39
N SER A 785 14.41 10.64 21.87
CA SER A 785 12.98 10.53 22.14
C SER A 785 12.58 9.13 22.59
N ALA A 786 11.62 9.08 23.51
CA ALA A 786 10.90 7.88 23.89
C ALA A 786 9.40 8.17 23.89
N GLY A 787 8.64 7.41 23.13
CA GLY A 787 7.24 7.70 22.90
C GLY A 787 6.32 6.49 22.81
N LEU A 788 5.03 6.78 22.95
CA LEU A 788 3.92 5.86 22.80
C LEU A 788 3.15 6.21 21.55
N ASN A 789 3.06 5.23 20.65
CA ASN A 789 2.37 5.29 19.39
C ASN A 789 1.16 4.34 19.40
N ASN A 790 0.29 4.45 18.40
CA ASN A 790 -0.99 3.72 18.33
C ASN A 790 -1.94 4.11 19.49
N LEU A 791 -1.89 5.38 19.91
CA LEU A 791 -2.78 5.93 20.94
C LEU A 791 -4.13 6.31 20.32
N GLY A 792 -5.21 6.14 21.08
CA GLY A 792 -6.58 6.49 20.68
C GLY A 792 -7.62 5.55 21.29
N PHE A 793 -8.84 5.59 20.76
CA PHE A 793 -10.00 4.87 21.31
C PHE A 793 -10.54 3.83 20.32
N GLY A 794 -10.68 2.57 20.76
CA GLY A 794 -11.17 1.48 19.92
C GLY A 794 -10.35 1.30 18.65
N LYS A 795 -11.01 1.38 17.47
CA LYS A 795 -10.37 1.29 16.15
C LYS A 795 -9.71 2.62 15.69
N TYR A 796 -9.90 3.71 16.43
CA TYR A 796 -9.42 5.06 16.08
C TYR A 796 -8.10 5.38 16.79
N ARG A 797 -6.98 4.87 16.27
CA ARG A 797 -5.65 4.96 16.91
C ARG A 797 -4.66 5.81 16.09
N PHE A 798 -4.86 7.12 16.06
CA PHE A 798 -4.09 8.08 15.23
C PHE A 798 -3.16 9.01 16.03
N LEU A 799 -3.06 8.81 17.34
CA LEU A 799 -2.29 9.69 18.23
C LEU A 799 -0.93 9.07 18.58
N ARG A 800 0.04 9.94 18.86
CA ARG A 800 1.37 9.59 19.39
C ARG A 800 1.75 10.62 20.46
N LEU A 801 2.48 10.20 21.47
CA LEU A 801 3.04 11.06 22.50
C LEU A 801 4.51 10.70 22.69
N ASP A 802 5.41 11.65 22.50
CA ASP A 802 6.84 11.47 22.72
C ASP A 802 7.32 12.39 23.85
N TYR A 803 8.20 11.87 24.70
CA TYR A 803 9.06 12.71 25.53
C TYR A 803 10.41 12.82 24.84
N VAL A 804 10.84 14.05 24.58
CA VAL A 804 12.08 14.35 23.86
C VAL A 804 13.01 15.12 24.78
N VAL A 805 14.30 14.78 24.74
CA VAL A 805 15.38 15.50 25.41
C VAL A 805 16.40 15.93 24.38
N SER A 806 16.66 17.23 24.28
CA SER A 806 17.73 17.80 23.47
C SER A 806 18.97 18.10 24.30
N ASN A 807 20.13 18.15 23.64
CA ASN A 807 21.37 18.64 24.21
C ASN A 807 22.11 19.50 23.18
N PHE A 808 22.42 20.73 23.55
CA PHE A 808 23.16 21.69 22.76
C PHE A 808 24.01 22.59 23.65
N ASN A 809 25.30 22.73 23.35
CA ASN A 809 26.24 23.56 24.15
C ASN A 809 26.23 23.26 25.67
N GLY A 810 25.96 22.01 26.06
CA GLY A 810 25.89 21.60 27.47
C GLY A 810 24.57 21.97 28.18
N GLN A 811 23.62 22.58 27.47
CA GLN A 811 22.26 22.80 27.95
C GLN A 811 21.35 21.66 27.49
N GLN A 812 20.56 21.13 28.43
CA GLN A 812 19.57 20.09 28.16
C GLN A 812 18.16 20.65 28.32
N GLU A 813 17.30 20.39 27.34
CA GLU A 813 15.87 20.71 27.41
C GLU A 813 15.04 19.45 27.21
N GLY A 814 13.94 19.32 27.96
CA GLY A 814 13.01 18.19 27.84
C GLY A 814 11.59 18.67 27.63
N ALA A 815 10.88 18.10 26.65
CA ALA A 815 9.47 18.43 26.43
C ALA A 815 8.66 17.25 25.88
N PHE A 816 7.35 17.31 26.10
CA PHE A 816 6.39 16.41 25.46
C PHE A 816 6.02 16.93 24.07
N ILE A 817 5.91 16.01 23.12
CA ILE A 817 5.50 16.26 21.74
C ILE A 817 4.25 15.46 21.44
N PHE A 818 3.19 16.16 21.03
CA PHE A 818 1.91 15.54 20.70
C PHE A 818 1.83 15.28 19.20
N GLY A 819 1.87 14.01 18.82
CA GLY A 819 1.80 13.55 17.46
C GLY A 819 0.37 13.36 16.96
N LEU A 820 -0.02 14.08 15.92
CA LEU A 820 -1.35 14.03 15.31
C LEU A 820 -1.25 13.48 13.88
N LYS A 821 -1.37 12.16 13.70
CA LYS A 821 -1.14 11.51 12.39
C LYS A 821 -2.21 11.80 11.33
N PHE A 822 -3.34 12.37 11.72
CA PHE A 822 -4.45 12.68 10.80
C PHE A 822 -4.35 14.09 10.21
N LEU A 823 -3.51 14.99 10.76
CA LEU A 823 -3.40 16.36 10.26
C LEU A 823 -2.94 16.40 8.79
N GLY A 824 -2.01 15.52 8.41
CA GLY A 824 -1.57 15.38 7.02
C GLY A 824 -2.60 14.79 6.04
N ILE A 825 -3.78 14.36 6.51
CA ILE A 825 -4.86 13.86 5.62
C ILE A 825 -5.67 15.03 5.03
N PHE A 826 -5.66 16.19 5.71
CA PHE A 826 -6.43 17.38 5.33
C PHE A 826 -5.55 18.54 4.82
N GLU A 827 -4.23 18.37 4.78
CA GLU A 827 -3.24 19.36 4.29
C GLU A 827 -2.95 19.20 2.80
#